data_AF-C9LY13-F1
#
_entry.id   AF-C9LY13-F1
#
_cell.length_a   1.000
_cell.length_b   1.000
_cell.length_c   1.000
_cell.angle_alpha   90.00
_cell.angle_beta   90.00
_cell.angle_gamma   90.00
#
_symmetry.space_group_name_H-M   'P 1'
#
loop_
_entity.id
_entity.type
_entity.pdbx_description
1 polymer ?
#
loop_
_entity_poly.entity_id
_entity_poly.type
_entity_poly.pdbx_seq_one_letter_code
_entity_poly.pdbx_strand_id
1 'polypeptide(L)'
;MIKGNLYDMKISACYITKNESANIAASIESIAASVDEIIVYDTGSEDDTCRIAEALPKVKLFRGAWCDDFAVARNAALSHATGDWVVFLDADERFSEATRGNLCTVLEKAEGFDALAVKIVNLDVDGEKEERIDHTYVVRAFRRLPEIRYVGRIHEHIEREDGALRLGFISEESLVLLHTGYTASRAKGKAERNLRLLLQELEQTQSPEDLYRYLAEAYEGVGDEERALHYARLDIADGPRPVLFASRCYRMLLYTLPEGEERTRVLEKARRDFPRIPEFHAEYAEHLARQMKFPEAIATMEEALRAYAEHEEDGEAMEFDDAMLAVAKERAALWQKITEREKTLRISACAIVRDEAHDMPRWLQNTAVYSDERIVVDTGSKDDTKALAEAAGARVYDYMWRDDFAAAKNEALSHAAGDWVAFLDADEYFAEPQAVRPYLAALSVEQPEIEAVMLAIANLDEDDHFKEIQRFPTVRIFRRRADIAFAGRIHEAVGKKEGQLEIKLEKKHLLVCHLGYSAGRVRKKIERNFALLQADIEKNGEQPGHYRYLADCYVAFGDWKKALYYALSALDSSVTAIGSDSDMYRTALQAMRECRMTAEDMLALADRALEAFPELPDFYAEKGMILSSMGRLKDAADSFEQAFSRAAQEAESTWQASRFAADAPVAWRRLGEIYLALGETTKAKAALAASLRLHPFSEEALAAWQRLVGVPCGETLREFFPHTAEALRFLVRWAASAGEAKLAADAAADLAAIFGERLPESDCLAAWQAGDWQKMAGVATRLVADTMQDLFLTLLQLSEQKGKAHLPVQEMQPLLPALQEIVRCYAKEEPLTEELWESYWTFFPALAQRLPDEALLRYVRILSALSPEKKREAAAVLLAAEKWRASLELLAAVPADAAAADAAFWHDAGIAFYRLGDFACAHDSFSRARQMGSQEKDIDAYEAWMKEAEA
;
A
#
# COMPACT_ATOMS: atom_id res chain seq x y z
N MET A 1 -23.28 68.03 -36.94
CA MET A 1 -22.35 67.29 -37.83
C MET A 1 -21.52 66.40 -36.91
N ILE A 2 -21.60 65.08 -36.89
CA ILE A 2 -22.09 64.07 -37.84
C ILE A 2 -23.02 63.12 -37.06
N LYS A 3 -24.28 62.98 -37.50
CA LYS A 3 -25.15 61.86 -37.12
C LYS A 3 -24.83 60.72 -38.10
N GLY A 4 -24.11 59.70 -37.65
CA GLY A 4 -24.00 58.42 -38.36
C GLY A 4 -25.13 57.49 -37.89
N ASN A 5 -25.79 56.80 -38.82
CA ASN A 5 -26.94 55.93 -38.58
C ASN A 5 -26.64 54.81 -37.57
N LEU A 6 -27.48 54.70 -36.54
CA LEU A 6 -27.52 53.63 -35.52
C LEU A 6 -28.44 52.45 -35.95
N TYR A 7 -28.55 52.15 -37.26
CA TYR A 7 -29.57 51.23 -37.80
C TYR A 7 -29.10 50.32 -38.96
N ASP A 8 -27.81 49.95 -39.05
CA ASP A 8 -27.30 49.26 -40.25
C ASP A 8 -26.36 48.07 -39.96
N MET A 9 -26.46 47.43 -38.79
CA MET A 9 -25.75 46.15 -38.54
C MET A 9 -26.56 45.00 -39.15
N LYS A 10 -25.99 44.31 -40.14
CA LYS A 10 -26.63 43.15 -40.78
C LYS A 10 -26.18 41.84 -40.15
N ILE A 11 -27.11 40.90 -39.99
CA ILE A 11 -26.84 39.59 -39.37
C ILE A 11 -27.21 38.47 -40.35
N SER A 12 -26.27 37.56 -40.61
CA SER A 12 -26.50 36.33 -41.35
C SER A 12 -26.62 35.15 -40.39
N ALA A 13 -27.70 34.36 -40.47
CA ALA A 13 -27.74 33.05 -39.85
C ALA A 13 -27.15 32.01 -40.82
N CYS A 14 -26.32 31.09 -40.33
CA CYS A 14 -25.71 30.03 -41.14
C CYS A 14 -26.00 28.65 -40.54
N TYR A 15 -26.25 27.68 -41.41
CA TYR A 15 -26.53 26.29 -41.07
C TYR A 15 -25.77 25.34 -41.99
N ILE A 16 -25.31 24.22 -41.45
CA ILE A 16 -25.05 23.00 -42.23
C ILE A 16 -26.12 21.97 -41.89
N THR A 17 -26.60 21.22 -42.89
CA THR A 17 -27.65 20.22 -42.67
C THR A 17 -27.36 18.90 -43.36
N LYS A 18 -27.84 17.82 -42.73
CA LYS A 18 -28.02 16.50 -43.34
C LYS A 18 -29.09 15.71 -42.57
N ASN A 19 -30.25 15.47 -43.20
CA ASN A 19 -31.37 14.71 -42.64
C ASN A 19 -31.94 15.27 -41.33
N GLU A 20 -32.22 16.57 -41.31
CA GLU A 20 -32.69 17.35 -40.16
C GLU A 20 -34.16 17.83 -40.31
N SER A 21 -35.00 17.10 -41.05
CA SER A 21 -36.39 17.50 -41.31
C SER A 21 -37.24 17.65 -40.04
N ALA A 22 -36.84 16.97 -38.96
CA ALA A 22 -37.50 17.08 -37.65
C ALA A 22 -37.17 18.37 -36.89
N ASN A 23 -35.99 18.97 -37.12
CA ASN A 23 -35.46 20.04 -36.27
C ASN A 23 -35.33 21.39 -36.99
N ILE A 24 -34.99 21.38 -38.30
CA ILE A 24 -34.58 22.57 -39.04
C ILE A 24 -35.60 23.71 -39.03
N ALA A 25 -36.90 23.39 -39.03
CA ALA A 25 -37.96 24.40 -38.98
C ALA A 25 -37.96 25.17 -37.65
N ALA A 26 -37.97 24.45 -36.52
CA ALA A 26 -37.99 25.05 -35.20
C ALA A 26 -36.72 25.88 -34.93
N SER A 27 -35.57 25.39 -35.39
CA SER A 27 -34.30 26.14 -35.30
C SER A 27 -34.37 27.47 -36.06
N ILE A 28 -34.75 27.44 -37.34
CA ILE A 28 -34.84 28.64 -38.19
C ILE A 28 -35.88 29.62 -37.65
N GLU A 29 -37.05 29.14 -37.21
CA GLU A 29 -38.11 29.98 -36.63
C GLU A 29 -37.64 30.72 -35.36
N SER A 30 -36.74 30.11 -34.58
CA SER A 30 -36.20 30.73 -33.36
C SER A 30 -35.35 31.97 -33.65
N ILE A 31 -34.68 32.04 -34.81
CA ILE A 31 -33.72 33.11 -35.16
C ILE A 31 -34.23 34.05 -36.25
N ALA A 32 -35.19 33.63 -37.09
CA ALA A 32 -35.59 34.33 -38.32
C ALA A 32 -36.04 35.80 -38.13
N ALA A 33 -36.60 36.14 -36.97
CA ALA A 33 -37.01 37.51 -36.65
C ALA A 33 -35.82 38.46 -36.41
N SER A 34 -34.68 37.92 -35.98
CA SER A 34 -33.51 38.66 -35.50
C SER A 34 -32.37 38.76 -36.52
N VAL A 35 -32.57 38.25 -37.75
CA VAL A 35 -31.53 38.19 -38.79
C VAL A 35 -32.04 38.70 -40.15
N ASP A 36 -31.13 39.14 -41.01
CA ASP A 36 -31.44 39.71 -42.33
C ASP A 36 -31.48 38.65 -43.42
N GLU A 37 -30.66 37.60 -43.30
CA GLU A 37 -30.64 36.47 -44.20
C GLU A 37 -30.31 35.16 -43.48
N ILE A 38 -30.70 34.05 -44.09
CA ILE A 38 -30.46 32.70 -43.57
C ILE A 38 -29.82 31.87 -44.68
N ILE A 39 -28.63 31.37 -44.43
CA ILE A 39 -27.87 30.54 -45.36
C ILE A 39 -27.94 29.10 -44.86
N VAL A 40 -28.52 28.21 -45.67
CA VAL A 40 -28.57 26.78 -45.38
C VAL A 40 -27.69 26.05 -46.39
N TYR A 41 -26.63 25.39 -45.92
CA TYR A 41 -25.75 24.58 -46.75
C TYR A 41 -26.00 23.10 -46.50
N ASP A 42 -26.71 22.47 -47.43
CA ASP A 42 -27.06 21.06 -47.36
C ASP A 42 -25.94 20.17 -47.92
N THR A 43 -25.52 19.18 -47.14
CA THR A 43 -24.42 18.27 -47.46
C THR A 43 -24.88 16.91 -48.04
N GLY A 44 -26.14 16.84 -48.49
CA GLY A 44 -26.76 15.65 -49.07
C GLY A 44 -27.85 15.06 -48.18
N SER A 45 -28.86 15.85 -47.81
CA SER A 45 -30.08 15.33 -47.19
C SER A 45 -30.89 14.48 -48.17
N GLU A 46 -31.40 13.36 -47.68
CA GLU A 46 -32.27 12.41 -48.40
C GLU A 46 -33.73 12.50 -47.93
N ASP A 47 -33.99 13.19 -46.83
CA ASP A 47 -35.32 13.46 -46.28
C ASP A 47 -35.87 14.84 -46.74
N ASP A 48 -36.95 15.29 -46.09
CA ASP A 48 -37.64 16.54 -46.41
C ASP A 48 -36.88 17.82 -45.98
N THR A 49 -35.67 17.74 -45.43
CA THR A 49 -34.92 18.89 -44.87
C THR A 49 -34.81 20.06 -45.85
N CYS A 50 -34.36 19.78 -47.08
CA CYS A 50 -34.21 20.80 -48.12
C CYS A 50 -35.54 21.48 -48.45
N ARG A 51 -36.61 20.68 -48.56
CA ARG A 51 -37.96 21.17 -48.91
C ARG A 51 -38.52 22.08 -47.82
N ILE A 52 -38.30 21.72 -46.56
CA ILE A 52 -38.74 22.50 -45.40
C ILE A 52 -37.95 23.81 -45.32
N ALA A 53 -36.62 23.77 -45.43
CA ALA A 53 -35.78 24.95 -45.38
C ALA A 53 -36.12 25.97 -46.47
N GLU A 54 -36.30 25.52 -47.72
CA GLU A 54 -36.61 26.42 -48.86
C GLU A 54 -37.98 27.11 -48.74
N ALA A 55 -38.91 26.53 -47.96
CA ALA A 55 -40.23 27.11 -47.73
C ALA A 55 -40.21 28.24 -46.68
N LEU A 56 -39.14 28.38 -45.89
CA LEU A 56 -39.04 29.34 -44.79
C LEU A 56 -38.52 30.70 -45.28
N PRO A 57 -38.99 31.81 -44.68
CA PRO A 57 -38.62 33.15 -45.12
C PRO A 57 -37.14 33.42 -44.89
N LYS A 58 -36.54 34.25 -45.76
CA LYS A 58 -35.13 34.68 -45.73
C LYS A 58 -34.09 33.56 -45.97
N VAL A 59 -34.52 32.31 -46.20
CA VAL A 59 -33.64 31.18 -46.47
C VAL A 59 -33.11 31.22 -47.91
N LYS A 60 -31.80 31.00 -48.05
CA LYS A 60 -31.10 30.70 -49.30
C LYS A 60 -30.45 29.34 -49.15
N LEU A 61 -30.95 28.36 -49.90
CA LEU A 61 -30.47 26.98 -49.86
C LEU A 61 -29.33 26.76 -50.87
N PHE A 62 -28.22 26.23 -50.39
CA PHE A 62 -27.05 25.80 -51.16
C PHE A 62 -26.82 24.31 -50.95
N ARG A 63 -26.25 23.62 -51.94
CA ARG A 63 -25.99 22.18 -51.88
C ARG A 63 -24.53 21.87 -52.20
N GLY A 64 -23.94 20.97 -51.43
CA GLY A 64 -22.58 20.46 -51.60
C GLY A 64 -22.46 18.97 -51.27
N ALA A 65 -21.30 18.40 -51.53
CA ALA A 65 -21.00 17.01 -51.16
C ALA A 65 -20.37 16.96 -49.75
N TRP A 66 -20.82 16.03 -48.92
CA TRP A 66 -20.14 15.70 -47.67
C TRP A 66 -18.77 15.06 -47.96
N CYS A 67 -17.70 15.62 -47.41
CA CYS A 67 -16.32 15.18 -47.65
C CYS A 67 -15.60 14.73 -46.36
N ASP A 68 -16.35 14.28 -45.35
CA ASP A 68 -15.80 13.90 -44.03
C ASP A 68 -15.06 15.05 -43.32
N ASP A 69 -15.47 16.31 -43.56
CA ASP A 69 -14.87 17.52 -42.97
C ASP A 69 -15.95 18.58 -42.67
N PHE A 70 -16.16 18.87 -41.38
CA PHE A 70 -17.15 19.84 -40.92
C PHE A 70 -16.74 21.29 -41.20
N ALA A 71 -15.46 21.64 -41.05
CA ALA A 71 -14.97 22.98 -41.33
C ALA A 71 -15.14 23.36 -42.80
N VAL A 72 -14.93 22.43 -43.73
CA VAL A 72 -15.18 22.66 -45.17
C VAL A 72 -16.65 23.03 -45.42
N ALA A 73 -17.60 22.28 -44.83
CA ALA A 73 -19.02 22.58 -44.97
C ALA A 73 -19.40 23.92 -44.32
N ARG A 74 -18.88 24.21 -43.12
CA ARG A 74 -19.13 25.49 -42.42
C ARG A 74 -18.57 26.68 -43.18
N ASN A 75 -17.35 26.58 -43.70
CA ASN A 75 -16.73 27.64 -44.50
C ASN A 75 -17.44 27.84 -45.85
N ALA A 76 -17.97 26.78 -46.45
CA ALA A 76 -18.79 26.89 -47.66
C ALA A 76 -20.08 27.69 -47.39
N ALA A 77 -20.78 27.40 -46.28
CA ALA A 77 -21.92 28.20 -45.84
C ALA A 77 -21.52 29.67 -45.57
N LEU A 78 -20.41 29.88 -44.86
CA LEU A 78 -19.89 31.20 -44.52
C LEU A 78 -19.57 32.06 -45.76
N SER A 79 -19.10 31.44 -46.86
CA SER A 79 -18.79 32.14 -48.11
C SER A 79 -19.99 32.83 -48.76
N HIS A 80 -21.21 32.39 -48.43
CA HIS A 80 -22.46 32.96 -48.94
C HIS A 80 -23.06 34.04 -48.02
N ALA A 81 -22.58 34.15 -46.77
CA ALA A 81 -23.03 35.16 -45.83
C ALA A 81 -22.57 36.57 -46.26
N THR A 82 -23.41 37.58 -46.00
CA THR A 82 -23.18 38.98 -46.35
C THR A 82 -23.35 39.94 -45.17
N GLY A 83 -23.81 39.47 -44.02
CA GLY A 83 -23.96 40.25 -42.80
C GLY A 83 -22.63 40.61 -42.14
N ASP A 84 -22.64 41.67 -41.32
CA ASP A 84 -21.48 42.09 -40.51
C ASP A 84 -21.19 41.09 -39.39
N TRP A 85 -22.24 40.44 -38.88
CA TRP A 85 -22.16 39.32 -37.94
C TRP A 85 -22.74 38.05 -38.55
N VAL A 86 -22.13 36.92 -38.20
CA VAL A 86 -22.61 35.59 -38.52
C VAL A 86 -23.06 34.92 -37.23
N VAL A 87 -24.25 34.33 -37.23
CA VAL A 87 -24.72 33.43 -36.18
C VAL A 87 -24.83 32.04 -36.79
N PHE A 88 -23.97 31.12 -36.37
CA PHE A 88 -23.92 29.77 -36.89
C PHE A 88 -24.63 28.84 -35.92
N LEU A 89 -25.70 28.18 -36.33
CA LEU A 89 -26.44 27.23 -35.50
C LEU A 89 -26.42 25.84 -36.15
N ASP A 90 -26.39 24.80 -35.32
CA ASP A 90 -26.70 23.46 -35.79
C ASP A 90 -28.24 23.29 -35.87
N ALA A 91 -28.73 22.42 -36.76
CA ALA A 91 -30.17 22.34 -37.06
C ALA A 91 -31.02 21.85 -35.88
N ASP A 92 -30.41 21.18 -34.91
CA ASP A 92 -30.98 20.67 -33.66
C ASP A 92 -30.80 21.65 -32.48
N GLU A 93 -30.38 22.89 -32.75
CA GLU A 93 -30.26 23.97 -31.79
C GLU A 93 -31.32 25.04 -32.03
N ARG A 94 -31.89 25.61 -30.97
CA ARG A 94 -32.80 26.76 -31.05
C ARG A 94 -32.56 27.73 -29.91
N PHE A 95 -32.77 29.03 -30.15
CA PHE A 95 -32.78 29.97 -29.03
C PHE A 95 -34.00 29.75 -28.14
N SER A 96 -33.83 29.89 -26.82
CA SER A 96 -34.96 29.79 -25.90
C SER A 96 -35.99 30.90 -26.15
N GLU A 97 -37.27 30.60 -25.90
CA GLU A 97 -38.35 31.58 -26.10
C GLU A 97 -38.16 32.84 -25.24
N ALA A 98 -37.55 32.69 -24.06
CA ALA A 98 -37.29 33.79 -23.12
C ALA A 98 -36.23 34.77 -23.63
N THR A 99 -35.23 34.29 -24.38
CA THR A 99 -34.05 35.09 -24.74
C THR A 99 -33.87 35.35 -26.23
N ARG A 100 -34.60 34.65 -27.12
CA ARG A 100 -34.39 34.75 -28.59
C ARG A 100 -34.50 36.17 -29.16
N GLY A 101 -35.29 37.03 -28.52
CA GLY A 101 -35.45 38.44 -28.90
C GLY A 101 -34.24 39.33 -28.57
N ASN A 102 -33.30 38.87 -27.75
CA ASN A 102 -32.17 39.66 -27.27
C ASN A 102 -30.97 39.65 -28.22
N LEU A 103 -30.96 38.80 -29.26
CA LEU A 103 -29.79 38.58 -30.12
C LEU A 103 -29.19 39.89 -30.65
N CYS A 104 -29.99 40.77 -31.25
CA CYS A 104 -29.48 42.05 -31.77
C CYS A 104 -28.85 42.91 -30.68
N THR A 105 -29.48 43.00 -29.50
CA THR A 105 -28.97 43.75 -28.35
C THR A 105 -27.66 43.17 -27.81
N VAL A 106 -27.52 41.85 -27.82
CA VAL A 106 -26.27 41.16 -27.42
C VAL A 106 -25.15 41.50 -28.39
N LEU A 107 -25.40 41.43 -29.70
CA LEU A 107 -24.41 41.75 -30.73
C LEU A 107 -24.02 43.23 -30.75
N GLU A 108 -24.97 44.14 -30.52
CA GLU A 108 -24.70 45.58 -30.40
C GLU A 108 -23.81 45.91 -29.21
N LYS A 109 -23.98 45.20 -28.09
CA LYS A 109 -23.16 45.37 -26.88
C LYS A 109 -21.80 44.69 -26.95
N ALA A 110 -21.55 43.86 -27.96
CA ALA A 110 -20.28 43.13 -28.15
C ALA A 110 -19.16 44.01 -28.73
N GLU A 111 -19.06 45.27 -28.28
CA GLU A 111 -17.96 46.16 -28.64
C GLU A 111 -16.63 45.59 -28.11
N GLY A 112 -15.66 45.38 -29.01
CA GLY A 112 -14.33 44.87 -28.65
C GLY A 112 -14.15 43.35 -28.77
N PHE A 113 -15.22 42.58 -28.97
CA PHE A 113 -15.15 41.14 -29.24
C PHE A 113 -15.21 40.82 -30.74
N ASP A 114 -14.50 39.76 -31.13
CA ASP A 114 -14.52 39.18 -32.47
C ASP A 114 -15.53 38.03 -32.57
N ALA A 115 -15.76 37.32 -31.45
CA ALA A 115 -16.67 36.19 -31.35
C ALA A 115 -17.34 36.13 -29.97
N LEU A 116 -18.48 35.46 -29.90
CA LEU A 116 -19.28 35.26 -28.70
C LEU A 116 -19.58 33.77 -28.50
N ALA A 117 -19.22 33.27 -27.32
CA ALA A 117 -19.63 31.98 -26.82
C ALA A 117 -21.00 32.11 -26.14
N VAL A 118 -21.94 31.28 -26.57
CA VAL A 118 -23.30 31.22 -26.05
C VAL A 118 -23.46 29.93 -25.25
N LYS A 119 -24.11 30.00 -24.09
CA LYS A 119 -24.44 28.82 -23.29
C LYS A 119 -25.45 27.98 -24.05
N ILE A 120 -25.16 26.69 -24.19
CA ILE A 120 -26.06 25.68 -24.76
C ILE A 120 -26.48 24.72 -23.66
N VAL A 121 -27.78 24.53 -23.52
CA VAL A 121 -28.38 23.61 -22.56
C VAL A 121 -28.89 22.40 -23.32
N ASN A 122 -28.35 21.22 -22.99
CA ASN A 122 -28.77 19.96 -23.60
C ASN A 122 -30.05 19.47 -22.90
N LEU A 123 -31.04 19.07 -23.70
CA LEU A 123 -32.34 18.62 -23.22
C LEU A 123 -32.55 17.14 -23.51
N ASP A 124 -33.08 16.40 -22.52
CA ASP A 124 -33.70 15.10 -22.74
C ASP A 124 -35.13 15.32 -23.24
N VAL A 125 -35.42 14.79 -24.42
CA VAL A 125 -36.72 14.89 -25.09
C VAL A 125 -37.42 13.53 -25.21
N ASP A 126 -36.83 12.45 -24.67
CA ASP A 126 -37.40 11.10 -24.68
C ASP A 126 -38.39 10.88 -23.51
N GLY A 127 -38.35 11.73 -22.47
CA GLY A 127 -39.25 11.71 -21.31
C GLY A 127 -40.62 12.37 -21.54
N GLU A 128 -41.55 12.23 -20.57
CA GLU A 128 -42.86 12.92 -20.60
C GLU A 128 -42.74 14.45 -20.51
N LYS A 129 -41.58 14.97 -20.10
CA LYS A 129 -41.23 16.39 -20.02
C LYS A 129 -39.79 16.61 -20.48
N GLU A 130 -39.53 17.78 -21.08
CA GLU A 130 -38.17 18.22 -21.38
C GLU A 130 -37.40 18.45 -20.07
N GLU A 131 -36.31 17.71 -19.85
CA GLU A 131 -35.42 17.86 -18.69
C GLU A 131 -34.04 18.37 -19.14
N ARG A 132 -33.44 19.28 -18.36
CA ARG A 132 -32.08 19.77 -18.61
C ARG A 132 -31.08 18.70 -18.16
N ILE A 133 -30.17 18.32 -19.05
CA ILE A 133 -29.14 17.31 -18.79
C ILE A 133 -27.89 17.99 -18.25
N ASP A 134 -27.24 18.80 -19.10
CA ASP A 134 -26.03 19.55 -18.80
C ASP A 134 -25.98 20.83 -19.66
N HIS A 135 -24.89 21.59 -19.53
CA HIS A 135 -24.67 22.77 -20.36
C HIS A 135 -23.20 22.96 -20.69
N THR A 136 -22.93 23.61 -21.82
CA THR A 136 -21.58 24.00 -22.23
C THR A 136 -21.59 25.38 -22.87
N TYR A 137 -20.41 25.92 -23.17
CA TYR A 137 -20.27 27.10 -24.01
C TYR A 137 -19.83 26.70 -25.40
N VAL A 138 -20.47 27.28 -26.42
CA VAL A 138 -20.06 27.10 -27.82
C VAL A 138 -20.05 28.43 -28.53
N VAL A 139 -19.03 28.64 -29.37
CA VAL A 139 -18.96 29.83 -30.21
C VAL A 139 -20.02 29.75 -31.30
N ARG A 140 -21.00 30.66 -31.22
CA ARG A 140 -22.17 30.66 -32.11
C ARG A 140 -22.40 31.98 -32.81
N ALA A 141 -21.76 33.07 -32.38
CA ALA A 141 -21.78 34.34 -33.11
C ALA A 141 -20.36 34.91 -33.28
N PHE A 142 -20.04 35.42 -34.47
CA PHE A 142 -18.74 36.04 -34.76
C PHE A 142 -18.81 37.07 -35.88
N ARG A 143 -17.84 37.98 -35.91
CA ARG A 143 -17.73 39.00 -36.96
C ARG A 143 -17.35 38.36 -38.28
N ARG A 144 -17.99 38.79 -39.36
CA ARG A 144 -17.65 38.35 -40.71
C ARG A 144 -16.41 39.10 -41.19
N LEU A 145 -15.25 38.53 -40.89
CA LEU A 145 -13.95 39.03 -41.34
C LEU A 145 -13.27 37.96 -42.21
N PRO A 146 -12.55 38.33 -43.30
CA PRO A 146 -11.82 37.37 -44.12
C PRO A 146 -10.82 36.52 -43.34
N GLU A 147 -10.30 37.06 -42.23
CA GLU A 147 -9.31 36.41 -41.37
C GLU A 147 -9.94 35.40 -40.40
N ILE A 148 -11.28 35.37 -40.24
CA ILE A 148 -11.99 34.45 -39.34
C ILE A 148 -12.60 33.29 -40.14
N ARG A 149 -12.20 32.06 -39.83
CA ARG A 149 -12.70 30.84 -40.49
C ARG A 149 -12.74 29.64 -39.56
N TYR A 150 -13.51 28.62 -39.94
CA TYR A 150 -13.49 27.32 -39.26
C TYR A 150 -12.24 26.52 -39.64
N VAL A 151 -11.64 25.87 -38.65
CA VAL A 151 -10.47 25.00 -38.77
C VAL A 151 -10.74 23.72 -37.98
N GLY A 152 -10.14 22.60 -38.42
CA GLY A 152 -10.35 21.27 -37.84
C GLY A 152 -11.39 20.47 -38.60
N ARG A 153 -11.09 19.19 -38.88
CA ARG A 153 -12.00 18.30 -39.63
C ARG A 153 -13.26 17.97 -38.84
N ILE A 154 -13.11 17.83 -37.52
CA ILE A 154 -14.14 17.48 -36.55
C ILE A 154 -13.84 18.18 -35.22
N HIS A 155 -14.88 18.56 -34.48
CA HIS A 155 -14.77 19.46 -33.33
C HIS A 155 -14.10 20.79 -33.73
N GLU A 156 -14.46 21.21 -34.93
CA GLU A 156 -14.03 22.43 -35.61
C GLU A 156 -14.35 23.68 -34.78
N HIS A 157 -13.37 24.57 -34.71
CA HIS A 157 -13.47 25.84 -34.02
C HIS A 157 -13.16 26.97 -34.99
N ILE A 158 -13.54 28.19 -34.61
CA ILE A 158 -13.16 29.37 -35.39
C ILE A 158 -11.79 29.86 -34.95
N GLU A 159 -10.94 30.15 -35.93
CA GLU A 159 -9.64 30.76 -35.74
C GLU A 159 -9.56 32.09 -36.47
N ARG A 160 -8.66 32.95 -36.01
CA ARG A 160 -8.31 34.22 -36.62
C ARG A 160 -6.88 34.15 -37.14
N GLU A 161 -6.67 34.30 -38.45
CA GLU A 161 -5.35 34.10 -39.08
C GLU A 161 -4.28 35.11 -38.67
N ASP A 162 -4.68 36.35 -38.34
CA ASP A 162 -3.78 37.47 -38.05
C ASP A 162 -3.56 37.72 -36.55
N GLY A 163 -4.10 36.88 -35.66
CA GLY A 163 -3.90 37.02 -34.21
C GLY A 163 -4.90 36.25 -33.35
N ALA A 164 -4.93 36.56 -32.05
CA ALA A 164 -5.85 35.93 -31.11
C ALA A 164 -7.30 36.38 -31.36
N LEU A 165 -8.22 35.42 -31.30
CA LEU A 165 -9.66 35.68 -31.36
C LEU A 165 -10.13 36.27 -30.03
N ARG A 166 -10.69 37.48 -30.04
CA ARG A 166 -11.26 38.10 -28.82
C ARG A 166 -12.64 37.53 -28.55
N LEU A 167 -12.70 36.57 -27.63
CA LEU A 167 -13.93 35.86 -27.26
C LEU A 167 -14.65 36.55 -26.09
N GLY A 168 -15.96 36.75 -26.21
CA GLY A 168 -16.84 37.16 -25.12
C GLY A 168 -17.79 36.03 -24.71
N PHE A 169 -18.15 35.97 -23.44
CA PHE A 169 -19.09 34.98 -22.89
C PHE A 169 -20.45 35.63 -22.63
N ILE A 170 -21.52 34.98 -23.07
CA ILE A 170 -22.88 35.48 -22.88
C ILE A 170 -23.54 34.74 -21.72
N SER A 171 -24.15 35.49 -20.80
CA SER A 171 -24.90 34.91 -19.68
C SER A 171 -26.20 34.26 -20.16
N GLU A 172 -26.66 33.24 -19.42
CA GLU A 172 -27.89 32.51 -19.76
C GLU A 172 -29.11 33.43 -19.84
N GLU A 173 -29.20 34.44 -18.96
CA GLU A 173 -30.31 35.39 -18.92
C GLU A 173 -30.34 36.33 -20.12
N SER A 174 -29.17 36.53 -20.75
CA SER A 174 -29.03 37.37 -21.94
C SER A 174 -29.40 36.59 -23.19
N LEU A 175 -28.80 35.42 -23.40
CA LEU A 175 -29.01 34.56 -24.57
C LEU A 175 -28.59 33.12 -24.27
N VAL A 176 -29.52 32.18 -24.47
CA VAL A 176 -29.27 30.73 -24.28
C VAL A 176 -29.83 29.92 -25.45
N LEU A 177 -29.08 28.89 -25.84
CA LEU A 177 -29.48 27.88 -26.81
C LEU A 177 -29.98 26.61 -26.11
N LEU A 178 -30.98 25.98 -26.71
CA LEU A 178 -31.50 24.68 -26.33
C LEU A 178 -31.11 23.67 -27.41
N HIS A 179 -30.55 22.54 -27.01
CA HIS A 179 -30.12 21.48 -27.91
C HIS A 179 -30.86 20.17 -27.63
N THR A 180 -31.51 19.61 -28.64
CA THR A 180 -32.35 18.39 -28.53
C THR A 180 -31.70 17.16 -29.17
N GLY A 181 -30.40 17.22 -29.49
CA GLY A 181 -29.67 16.16 -30.19
C GLY A 181 -29.31 14.91 -29.35
N TYR A 182 -29.54 14.92 -28.04
CA TYR A 182 -29.20 13.83 -27.13
C TYR A 182 -30.37 12.86 -26.93
N THR A 183 -30.54 11.92 -27.86
CA THR A 183 -31.25 10.66 -27.59
C THR A 183 -30.23 9.53 -27.53
N ALA A 184 -30.35 8.62 -26.54
CA ALA A 184 -29.33 7.58 -26.27
C ALA A 184 -29.01 6.71 -27.50
N SER A 185 -29.99 6.51 -28.39
CA SER A 185 -29.82 5.77 -29.64
C SER A 185 -29.01 6.51 -30.72
N ARG A 186 -29.06 7.85 -30.76
CA ARG A 186 -28.30 8.69 -31.70
C ARG A 186 -26.88 9.02 -31.21
N ALA A 187 -26.68 9.07 -29.90
CA ALA A 187 -25.39 9.37 -29.27
C ALA A 187 -24.29 8.37 -29.66
N LYS A 188 -24.59 7.06 -29.67
CA LYS A 188 -23.59 6.02 -29.99
C LYS A 188 -23.11 6.08 -31.44
N GLY A 189 -24.04 6.22 -32.41
CA GLY A 189 -23.67 6.33 -33.82
C GLY A 189 -22.87 7.62 -34.12
N LYS A 190 -23.16 8.72 -33.41
CA LYS A 190 -22.38 9.96 -33.47
C LYS A 190 -20.97 9.75 -32.90
N ALA A 191 -20.84 9.09 -31.75
CA ALA A 191 -19.56 8.77 -31.13
C ALA A 191 -18.69 7.87 -32.03
N GLU A 192 -19.25 6.81 -32.63
CA GLU A 192 -18.54 5.93 -33.56
C GLU A 192 -18.03 6.67 -34.81
N ARG A 193 -18.87 7.52 -35.40
CA ARG A 193 -18.48 8.39 -36.54
C ARG A 193 -17.36 9.33 -36.13
N ASN A 194 -17.50 9.98 -34.98
CA ASN A 194 -16.54 10.96 -34.49
C ASN A 194 -15.19 10.29 -34.21
N LEU A 195 -15.20 9.13 -33.55
CA LEU A 195 -14.01 8.35 -33.27
C LEU A 195 -13.26 7.98 -34.56
N ARG A 196 -13.98 7.52 -35.61
CA ARG A 196 -13.37 7.23 -36.91
C ARG A 196 -12.64 8.44 -37.49
N LEU A 197 -13.24 9.62 -37.44
CA LEU A 197 -12.66 10.85 -37.98
C LEU A 197 -11.46 11.32 -37.16
N LEU A 198 -11.55 11.26 -35.84
CA LEU A 198 -10.46 11.62 -34.93
C LEU A 198 -9.25 10.70 -35.10
N LEU A 199 -9.46 9.39 -35.26
CA LEU A 199 -8.37 8.45 -35.52
C LEU A 199 -7.68 8.69 -36.86
N GLN A 200 -8.43 9.06 -37.90
CA GLN A 200 -7.84 9.45 -39.19
C GLN A 200 -7.02 10.74 -39.09
N GLU A 201 -7.48 11.70 -38.30
CA GLU A 201 -6.75 12.96 -38.06
C GLU A 201 -5.49 12.71 -37.22
N LEU A 202 -5.57 11.83 -36.23
CA LEU A 202 -4.45 11.45 -35.37
C LEU A 202 -3.27 10.85 -36.15
N GLU A 203 -3.53 10.17 -37.28
CA GLU A 203 -2.49 9.63 -38.16
C GLU A 203 -1.71 10.71 -38.94
N GLN A 204 -2.28 11.90 -39.09
CA GLN A 204 -1.79 12.93 -40.02
C GLN A 204 -1.35 14.22 -39.32
N THR A 205 -1.89 14.49 -38.13
CA THR A 205 -1.60 15.71 -37.37
C THR A 205 -0.15 15.75 -36.86
N GLN A 206 0.41 16.96 -36.79
CA GLN A 206 1.69 17.22 -36.11
C GLN A 206 1.50 17.56 -34.63
N SER A 207 0.26 17.77 -34.20
CA SER A 207 -0.14 18.12 -32.84
C SER A 207 -1.21 17.12 -32.36
N PRO A 208 -0.85 15.84 -32.13
CA PRO A 208 -1.79 14.82 -31.65
C PRO A 208 -2.43 15.20 -30.32
N GLU A 209 -1.74 16.03 -29.54
CA GLU A 209 -2.22 16.53 -28.27
C GLU A 209 -3.59 17.19 -28.42
N ASP A 210 -3.86 17.96 -29.48
CA ASP A 210 -5.11 18.70 -29.68
C ASP A 210 -6.34 17.81 -29.85
N LEU A 211 -6.12 16.51 -30.05
CA LEU A 211 -7.16 15.51 -30.24
C LEU A 211 -7.48 14.73 -28.97
N TYR A 212 -6.64 14.77 -27.93
CA TYR A 212 -6.75 13.86 -26.79
C TYR A 212 -8.07 13.98 -26.04
N ARG A 213 -8.53 15.20 -25.72
CA ARG A 213 -9.86 15.38 -25.11
C ARG A 213 -10.98 14.78 -25.95
N TYR A 214 -10.99 15.05 -27.25
CA TYR A 214 -12.03 14.56 -28.16
C TYR A 214 -11.99 13.05 -28.34
N LEU A 215 -10.78 12.45 -28.35
CA LEU A 215 -10.60 11.00 -28.35
C LEU A 215 -11.14 10.39 -27.06
N ALA A 216 -10.85 11.00 -25.90
CA ALA A 216 -11.41 10.60 -24.62
C ALA A 216 -12.95 10.58 -24.64
N GLU A 217 -13.58 11.67 -25.07
CA GLU A 217 -15.05 11.78 -25.20
C GLU A 217 -15.62 10.75 -26.19
N ALA A 218 -14.96 10.54 -27.32
CA ALA A 218 -15.43 9.59 -28.33
C ALA A 218 -15.32 8.14 -27.85
N TYR A 219 -14.25 7.79 -27.14
CA TYR A 219 -14.09 6.46 -26.53
C TYR A 219 -15.08 6.22 -25.40
N GLU A 220 -15.35 7.22 -24.55
CA GLU A 220 -16.42 7.18 -23.54
C GLU A 220 -17.77 6.91 -24.21
N GLY A 221 -18.11 7.65 -25.28
CA GLY A 221 -19.37 7.51 -25.99
C GLY A 221 -19.59 6.17 -26.70
N VAL A 222 -18.52 5.42 -27.02
CA VAL A 222 -18.63 4.04 -27.55
C VAL A 222 -18.55 2.97 -26.47
N GLY A 223 -18.29 3.35 -25.23
CA GLY A 223 -18.18 2.45 -24.07
C GLY A 223 -16.81 1.80 -23.87
N ASP A 224 -15.73 2.40 -24.41
CA ASP A 224 -14.35 1.94 -24.23
C ASP A 224 -13.65 2.77 -23.15
N GLU A 225 -13.93 2.42 -21.89
CA GLU A 225 -13.46 3.14 -20.71
C GLU A 225 -11.93 3.17 -20.59
N GLU A 226 -11.24 2.07 -20.93
CA GLU A 226 -9.79 1.97 -20.83
C GLU A 226 -9.11 3.02 -21.73
N ARG A 227 -9.55 3.12 -23.00
CA ARG A 227 -9.00 4.11 -23.93
C ARG A 227 -9.46 5.52 -23.59
N ALA A 228 -10.68 5.69 -23.10
CA ALA A 228 -11.15 6.99 -22.63
C ALA A 228 -10.20 7.56 -21.55
N LEU A 229 -9.93 6.78 -20.50
CA LEU A 229 -9.02 7.18 -19.42
C LEU A 229 -7.57 7.33 -19.91
N HIS A 230 -7.12 6.54 -20.87
CA HIS A 230 -5.79 6.72 -21.48
C HIS A 230 -5.65 8.12 -22.10
N TYR A 231 -6.58 8.52 -22.97
CA TYR A 231 -6.52 9.84 -23.61
C TYR A 231 -6.81 10.98 -22.64
N ALA A 232 -7.63 10.77 -21.61
CA ALA A 232 -7.84 11.76 -20.55
C ALA A 232 -6.54 12.11 -19.81
N ARG A 233 -5.74 11.10 -19.48
CA ARG A 233 -4.42 11.30 -18.83
C ARG A 233 -3.48 12.09 -19.72
N LEU A 234 -3.46 11.79 -21.01
CA LEU A 234 -2.65 12.51 -21.98
C LEU A 234 -3.13 13.96 -22.13
N ASP A 235 -4.44 14.20 -22.14
CA ASP A 235 -5.01 15.54 -22.26
C ASP A 235 -4.61 16.44 -21.08
N ILE A 236 -4.73 15.92 -19.86
CA ILE A 236 -4.44 16.73 -18.66
C ILE A 236 -2.95 16.93 -18.41
N ALA A 237 -2.05 16.13 -19.01
CA ALA A 237 -0.63 16.06 -18.67
C ALA A 237 0.05 17.44 -18.60
N ASP A 238 -0.17 18.27 -19.62
CA ASP A 238 0.45 19.60 -19.76
C ASP A 238 -0.37 20.75 -19.15
N GLY A 239 -1.52 20.44 -18.54
CA GLY A 239 -2.41 21.43 -17.95
C GLY A 239 -3.54 21.88 -18.88
N PRO A 240 -4.28 22.94 -18.50
CA PRO A 240 -5.49 23.36 -19.19
C PRO A 240 -5.12 24.02 -20.53
N ARG A 241 -5.89 23.69 -21.56
CA ARG A 241 -5.74 24.27 -22.89
C ARG A 241 -6.69 25.46 -23.07
N PRO A 242 -6.39 26.40 -23.97
CA PRO A 242 -7.25 27.55 -24.26
C PRO A 242 -8.45 27.13 -25.14
N VAL A 243 -9.19 26.12 -24.71
CA VAL A 243 -10.41 25.61 -25.35
C VAL A 243 -11.57 25.73 -24.37
N LEU A 244 -12.80 25.78 -24.90
CA LEU A 244 -13.99 25.75 -24.06
C LEU A 244 -14.10 24.38 -23.37
N PHE A 245 -14.53 24.39 -22.11
CA PHE A 245 -14.69 23.21 -21.28
C PHE A 245 -13.40 22.36 -21.16
N ALA A 246 -12.25 23.01 -20.95
CA ALA A 246 -10.96 22.33 -20.84
C ALA A 246 -10.87 21.40 -19.62
N SER A 247 -11.74 21.59 -18.62
CA SER A 247 -11.79 20.79 -17.40
C SER A 247 -12.51 19.43 -17.57
N ARG A 248 -12.98 19.07 -18.76
CA ARG A 248 -13.76 17.84 -19.01
C ARG A 248 -13.00 16.55 -18.70
N CYS A 249 -11.76 16.40 -19.17
CA CYS A 249 -10.98 15.18 -18.90
C CYS A 249 -10.60 15.03 -17.42
N TYR A 250 -10.51 16.13 -16.66
CA TYR A 250 -10.37 16.06 -15.21
C TYR A 250 -11.61 15.43 -14.56
N ARG A 251 -12.82 15.88 -14.93
CA ARG A 251 -14.06 15.29 -14.40
C ARG A 251 -14.19 13.82 -14.76
N MET A 252 -13.92 13.45 -16.01
CA MET A 252 -13.95 12.05 -16.45
C MET A 252 -13.02 11.18 -15.59
N LEU A 253 -11.79 11.62 -15.35
CA LEU A 253 -10.86 10.91 -14.46
C LEU A 253 -11.39 10.85 -13.02
N LEU A 254 -11.92 11.94 -12.47
CA LEU A 254 -12.40 11.98 -11.08
C LEU A 254 -13.66 11.14 -10.82
N TYR A 255 -14.52 10.99 -11.83
CA TYR A 255 -15.75 10.18 -11.76
C TYR A 255 -15.48 8.69 -11.94
N THR A 256 -14.43 8.33 -12.67
CA THR A 256 -14.13 6.93 -13.00
C THR A 256 -13.04 6.33 -12.13
N LEU A 257 -12.01 7.10 -11.74
CA LEU A 257 -10.90 6.57 -10.95
C LEU A 257 -11.37 6.22 -9.52
N PRO A 258 -10.99 5.04 -9.00
CA PRO A 258 -11.20 4.72 -7.59
C PRO A 258 -10.35 5.63 -6.70
N GLU A 259 -10.69 5.67 -5.41
CA GLU A 259 -9.85 6.34 -4.41
C GLU A 259 -8.42 5.76 -4.43
N GLY A 260 -7.43 6.64 -4.37
CA GLY A 260 -6.03 6.27 -4.46
C GLY A 260 -5.11 7.43 -4.83
N GLU A 261 -3.82 7.14 -4.95
CA GLU A 261 -2.78 8.14 -5.23
C GLU A 261 -2.98 8.83 -6.59
N GLU A 262 -3.47 8.11 -7.60
CA GLU A 262 -3.76 8.69 -8.91
C GLU A 262 -4.91 9.71 -8.83
N ARG A 263 -6.07 9.32 -8.27
CA ARG A 263 -7.21 10.23 -8.08
C ARG A 263 -6.82 11.45 -7.25
N THR A 264 -6.00 11.27 -6.22
CA THR A 264 -5.47 12.36 -5.38
C THR A 264 -4.65 13.35 -6.22
N ARG A 265 -3.72 12.85 -7.05
CA ARG A 265 -2.93 13.69 -7.97
C ARG A 265 -3.80 14.45 -8.98
N VAL A 266 -4.86 13.81 -9.49
CA VAL A 266 -5.81 14.46 -10.39
C VAL A 266 -6.55 15.58 -9.68
N LEU A 267 -7.04 15.38 -8.44
CA LEU A 267 -7.71 16.43 -7.66
C LEU A 267 -6.80 17.63 -7.39
N GLU A 268 -5.57 17.38 -6.95
CA GLU A 268 -4.58 18.44 -6.68
C GLU A 268 -4.28 19.26 -7.93
N LYS A 269 -4.13 18.57 -9.07
CA LYS A 269 -3.91 19.22 -10.36
C LYS A 269 -5.15 19.99 -10.83
N ALA A 270 -6.35 19.43 -10.69
CA ALA A 270 -7.60 20.10 -11.05
C ALA A 270 -7.78 21.44 -10.31
N ARG A 271 -7.52 21.46 -9.00
CA ARG A 271 -7.58 22.70 -8.19
C ARG A 271 -6.56 23.75 -8.61
N ARG A 272 -5.34 23.32 -8.93
CA ARG A 272 -4.27 24.23 -9.37
C ARG A 272 -4.56 24.81 -10.74
N ASP A 273 -5.02 23.96 -11.65
CA ASP A 273 -5.20 24.30 -13.06
C ASP A 273 -6.53 25.04 -13.27
N PHE A 274 -7.54 24.81 -12.43
CA PHE A 274 -8.85 25.47 -12.45
C PHE A 274 -9.28 26.00 -11.07
N PRO A 275 -8.59 27.02 -10.52
CA PRO A 275 -8.86 27.52 -9.17
C PRO A 275 -10.21 28.22 -9.01
N ARG A 276 -10.88 28.59 -10.10
CA ARG A 276 -12.21 29.22 -10.11
C ARG A 276 -13.37 28.23 -10.12
N ILE A 277 -13.10 26.94 -10.32
CA ILE A 277 -14.13 25.90 -10.41
C ILE A 277 -14.43 25.36 -8.99
N PRO A 278 -15.64 25.61 -8.43
CA PRO A 278 -15.95 25.25 -7.04
C PRO A 278 -15.91 23.75 -6.76
N GLU A 279 -16.38 22.91 -7.68
CA GLU A 279 -16.49 21.46 -7.48
C GLU A 279 -15.14 20.78 -7.24
N PHE A 280 -14.05 21.25 -7.85
CA PHE A 280 -12.73 20.68 -7.62
C PHE A 280 -12.21 20.96 -6.20
N HIS A 281 -12.54 22.13 -5.65
CA HIS A 281 -12.25 22.43 -4.24
C HIS A 281 -13.13 21.59 -3.31
N ALA A 282 -14.42 21.46 -3.61
CA ALA A 282 -15.35 20.67 -2.80
C ALA A 282 -14.98 19.18 -2.76
N GLU A 283 -14.64 18.59 -3.91
CA GLU A 283 -14.20 17.18 -4.02
C GLU A 283 -12.89 16.93 -3.27
N TYR A 284 -11.93 17.87 -3.36
CA TYR A 284 -10.69 17.75 -2.59
C TYR A 284 -10.91 17.94 -1.09
N ALA A 285 -11.83 18.81 -0.69
CA ALA A 285 -12.21 18.96 0.71
C ALA A 285 -12.80 17.65 1.28
N GLU A 286 -13.68 16.98 0.53
CA GLU A 286 -14.18 15.65 0.89
C GLU A 286 -13.06 14.60 0.96
N HIS A 287 -12.10 14.64 0.03
CA HIS A 287 -10.91 13.78 0.09
C HIS A 287 -10.09 14.01 1.38
N LEU A 288 -9.83 15.27 1.75
CA LEU A 288 -9.12 15.63 2.99
C LEU A 288 -9.90 15.17 4.23
N ALA A 289 -11.23 15.33 4.23
CA ALA A 289 -12.07 14.88 5.34
C ALA A 289 -12.04 13.36 5.52
N ARG A 290 -12.01 12.57 4.42
CA ARG A 290 -11.82 11.10 4.48
C ARG A 290 -10.46 10.72 5.07
N GLN A 291 -9.44 11.56 4.93
CA GLN A 291 -8.14 11.40 5.58
C GLN A 291 -8.09 11.95 7.02
N MET A 292 -9.23 12.31 7.61
CA MET A 292 -9.35 12.90 8.95
C MET A 292 -8.64 14.27 9.09
N LYS A 293 -8.35 14.95 7.97
CA LYS A 293 -7.75 16.30 7.91
C LYS A 293 -8.83 17.37 7.88
N PHE A 294 -9.64 17.42 8.95
CA PHE A 294 -10.81 18.30 9.00
C PHE A 294 -10.49 19.79 8.91
N PRO A 295 -9.42 20.33 9.56
CA PRO A 295 -9.09 21.75 9.41
C PRO A 295 -8.78 22.16 7.97
N GLU A 296 -8.01 21.34 7.24
CA GLU A 296 -7.67 21.55 5.83
C GLU A 296 -8.90 21.36 4.93
N ALA A 297 -9.75 20.38 5.25
CA ALA A 297 -11.01 20.16 4.55
C ALA A 297 -11.94 21.38 4.66
N ILE A 298 -12.06 21.98 5.85
CA ILE A 298 -12.86 23.21 6.06
C ILE A 298 -12.30 24.35 5.23
N ALA A 299 -10.99 24.61 5.29
CA ALA A 299 -10.36 25.70 4.54
C ALA A 299 -10.56 25.52 3.03
N THR A 300 -10.39 24.30 2.53
CA THR A 300 -10.62 23.96 1.11
C THR A 300 -12.10 24.12 0.72
N MET A 301 -13.02 23.72 1.59
CA MET A 301 -14.45 23.91 1.34
C MET A 301 -14.83 25.40 1.31
N GLU A 302 -14.23 26.24 2.16
CA GLU A 302 -14.41 27.69 2.11
C GLU A 302 -13.90 28.30 0.79
N GLU A 303 -12.84 27.74 0.18
CA GLU A 303 -12.41 28.10 -1.17
C GLU A 303 -13.47 27.74 -2.22
N ALA A 304 -14.10 26.57 -2.11
CA ALA A 304 -15.22 26.19 -2.99
C ALA A 304 -16.39 27.20 -2.87
N LEU A 305 -16.79 27.54 -1.64
CA LEU A 305 -17.85 28.50 -1.38
C LEU A 305 -17.52 29.90 -1.94
N ARG A 306 -16.26 30.34 -1.85
CA ARG A 306 -15.81 31.61 -2.41
C ARG A 306 -15.80 31.59 -3.93
N ALA A 307 -15.24 30.52 -4.53
CA ALA A 307 -15.21 30.33 -5.98
C ALA A 307 -16.63 30.36 -6.57
N TYR A 308 -17.62 29.77 -5.87
CA TYR A 308 -19.01 29.82 -6.30
C TYR A 308 -19.61 31.22 -6.21
N ALA A 309 -19.34 31.96 -5.13
CA ALA A 309 -19.85 33.32 -4.95
C ALA A 309 -19.25 34.36 -5.91
N GLU A 310 -18.01 34.14 -6.35
CA GLU A 310 -17.25 35.00 -7.25
C GLU A 310 -17.21 34.46 -8.70
N HIS A 311 -18.04 33.46 -9.01
CA HIS A 311 -18.06 32.83 -10.32
C HIS A 311 -18.47 33.84 -11.41
N GLU A 312 -17.70 33.85 -12.50
CA GLU A 312 -18.03 34.58 -13.72
C GLU A 312 -17.92 33.59 -14.88
N GLU A 313 -18.75 33.77 -15.90
CA GLU A 313 -18.75 32.93 -17.10
C GLU A 313 -17.40 33.07 -17.84
N ASP A 314 -16.58 32.02 -17.78
CA ASP A 314 -15.23 31.98 -18.37
C ASP A 314 -15.06 30.87 -19.42
N GLY A 315 -16.15 30.19 -19.77
CA GLY A 315 -16.19 29.14 -20.78
C GLY A 315 -15.98 27.73 -20.24
N GLU A 316 -15.73 27.58 -18.94
CA GLU A 316 -15.80 26.30 -18.26
C GLU A 316 -17.24 26.00 -17.83
N ALA A 317 -17.64 24.72 -17.91
CA ALA A 317 -18.89 24.31 -17.30
C ALA A 317 -18.72 24.28 -15.77
N MET A 318 -19.74 24.73 -15.05
CA MET A 318 -19.81 24.62 -13.60
C MET A 318 -20.95 23.66 -13.25
N GLU A 319 -20.62 22.52 -12.64
CA GLU A 319 -21.60 21.54 -12.17
C GLU A 319 -22.04 21.82 -10.72
N PHE A 320 -21.27 22.63 -10.00
CA PHE A 320 -21.58 23.03 -8.63
C PHE A 320 -22.77 23.99 -8.58
N ASP A 321 -23.90 23.54 -8.03
CA ASP A 321 -25.16 24.30 -7.97
C ASP A 321 -25.59 24.69 -6.54
N ASP A 322 -26.76 25.32 -6.40
CA ASP A 322 -27.32 25.72 -5.10
C ASP A 322 -27.58 24.53 -4.15
N ALA A 323 -27.87 23.34 -4.69
CA ALA A 323 -28.08 22.15 -3.89
C ALA A 323 -26.74 21.62 -3.34
N MET A 324 -25.71 21.56 -4.18
CA MET A 324 -24.34 21.22 -3.77
C MET A 324 -23.78 22.27 -2.79
N LEU A 325 -24.10 23.55 -2.97
CA LEU A 325 -23.74 24.62 -2.04
C LEU A 325 -24.33 24.39 -0.65
N ALA A 326 -25.59 23.94 -0.55
CA ALA A 326 -26.22 23.63 0.72
C ALA A 326 -25.50 22.46 1.43
N VAL A 327 -25.21 21.39 0.69
CA VAL A 327 -24.46 20.23 1.21
C VAL A 327 -23.05 20.64 1.66
N ALA A 328 -22.33 21.43 0.86
CA ALA A 328 -21.00 21.94 1.18
C ALA A 328 -20.98 22.74 2.51
N LYS A 329 -21.99 23.58 2.74
CA LYS A 329 -22.15 24.32 4.00
C LYS A 329 -22.42 23.40 5.19
N GLU A 330 -23.27 22.39 5.01
CA GLU A 330 -23.55 21.39 6.05
C GLU A 330 -22.30 20.57 6.39
N ARG A 331 -21.53 20.15 5.39
CA ARG A 331 -20.25 19.46 5.54
C ARG A 331 -19.24 20.28 6.31
N ALA A 332 -19.02 21.53 5.90
CA ALA A 332 -18.11 22.44 6.60
C ALA A 332 -18.52 22.64 8.07
N ALA A 333 -19.82 22.82 8.34
CA ALA A 333 -20.33 22.97 9.70
C ALA A 333 -20.18 21.68 10.53
N LEU A 334 -20.34 20.50 9.93
CA LEU A 334 -20.07 19.22 10.60
C LEU A 334 -18.59 19.10 10.97
N TRP A 335 -17.68 19.33 10.02
CA TRP A 335 -16.24 19.25 10.27
C TRP A 335 -15.76 20.28 11.29
N GLN A 336 -16.39 21.46 11.36
CA GLN A 336 -16.16 22.44 12.43
C GLN A 336 -16.52 21.85 13.80
N LYS A 337 -17.70 21.23 13.94
CA LYS A 337 -18.09 20.56 15.20
C LYS A 337 -17.12 19.44 15.59
N ILE A 338 -16.63 18.67 14.60
CA ILE A 338 -15.63 17.63 14.82
C ILE A 338 -14.32 18.25 15.33
N THR A 339 -13.83 19.31 14.69
CA THR A 339 -12.61 20.03 15.08
C THR A 339 -12.73 20.66 16.47
N GLU A 340 -13.91 21.19 16.82
CA GLU A 340 -14.20 21.69 18.17
C GLU A 340 -14.22 20.56 19.20
N ARG A 341 -14.83 19.42 18.85
CA ARG A 341 -14.83 18.24 19.71
C ARG A 341 -13.41 17.73 19.93
N GLU A 342 -12.59 17.69 18.89
CA GLU A 342 -11.19 17.25 18.92
C GLU A 342 -10.36 17.99 19.97
N LYS A 343 -10.55 19.32 20.07
CA LYS A 343 -9.87 20.19 21.05
C LYS A 343 -10.30 19.94 22.49
N THR A 344 -11.52 19.44 22.70
CA THR A 344 -12.08 19.22 24.05
C THR A 344 -12.05 17.75 24.47
N LEU A 345 -11.85 16.84 23.52
CA LEU A 345 -11.77 15.41 23.72
C LEU A 345 -10.56 15.06 24.60
N ARG A 346 -10.78 14.22 25.62
CA ARG A 346 -9.69 13.65 26.42
C ARG A 346 -9.50 12.17 26.15
N ILE A 347 -8.25 11.74 25.97
CA ILE A 347 -7.88 10.34 25.72
C ILE A 347 -6.88 9.87 26.77
N SER A 348 -7.19 8.78 27.48
CA SER A 348 -6.25 8.09 28.36
C SER A 348 -5.63 6.90 27.61
N ALA A 349 -4.31 6.90 27.43
CA ALA A 349 -3.58 5.73 26.97
C ALA A 349 -3.19 4.86 28.18
N CYS A 350 -3.58 3.58 28.18
CA CYS A 350 -3.36 2.66 29.30
C CYS A 350 -2.59 1.42 28.85
N ALA A 351 -1.67 0.96 29.69
CA ALA A 351 -0.97 -0.31 29.52
C ALA A 351 -0.71 -0.99 30.87
N ILE A 352 -0.62 -2.32 30.84
CA ILE A 352 0.00 -3.11 31.91
C ILE A 352 1.38 -3.58 31.41
N VAL A 353 2.39 -3.53 32.27
CA VAL A 353 3.77 -3.85 31.86
C VAL A 353 4.48 -4.77 32.84
N ARG A 354 5.47 -5.51 32.33
CA ARG A 354 6.46 -6.25 33.10
C ARG A 354 7.69 -6.54 32.26
N ASP A 355 8.82 -5.97 32.62
CA ASP A 355 10.11 -6.17 31.94
C ASP A 355 10.04 -5.83 30.43
N GLU A 356 9.43 -4.67 30.10
CA GLU A 356 9.14 -4.20 28.74
C GLU A 356 10.09 -3.06 28.29
N ALA A 357 11.30 -2.94 28.86
CA ALA A 357 12.19 -1.81 28.54
C ALA A 357 12.57 -1.72 27.04
N HIS A 358 12.43 -2.82 26.30
CA HIS A 358 12.63 -2.86 24.85
C HIS A 358 11.54 -2.14 24.07
N ASP A 359 10.26 -2.45 24.35
CA ASP A 359 9.11 -1.96 23.59
C ASP A 359 8.55 -0.63 24.14
N MET A 360 8.79 -0.36 25.42
CA MET A 360 8.29 0.84 26.13
C MET A 360 8.61 2.17 25.41
N PRO A 361 9.82 2.42 24.88
CA PRO A 361 10.11 3.68 24.16
C PRO A 361 9.19 3.92 22.95
N ARG A 362 8.89 2.86 22.18
CA ARG A 362 8.01 2.93 21.00
C ARG A 362 6.57 3.23 21.42
N TRP A 363 6.06 2.52 22.44
CA TRP A 363 4.73 2.76 22.99
C TRP A 363 4.58 4.20 23.53
N LEU A 364 5.58 4.71 24.25
CA LEU A 364 5.58 6.07 24.80
C LEU A 364 5.57 7.14 23.72
N GLN A 365 6.41 6.99 22.68
CA GLN A 365 6.43 7.92 21.54
C GLN A 365 5.11 7.90 20.79
N ASN A 366 4.52 6.72 20.55
CA ASN A 366 3.26 6.56 19.83
C ASN A 366 2.09 7.20 20.60
N THR A 367 1.96 6.87 21.89
CA THR A 367 0.86 7.36 22.74
C THR A 367 0.95 8.86 23.01
N ALA A 368 2.15 9.45 23.01
CA ALA A 368 2.33 10.90 23.18
C ALA A 368 1.70 11.73 22.06
N VAL A 369 1.46 11.16 20.87
CA VAL A 369 0.86 11.87 19.73
C VAL A 369 -0.63 12.13 19.94
N TYR A 370 -1.36 11.21 20.57
CA TYR A 370 -2.83 11.27 20.63
C TYR A 370 -3.40 11.39 22.05
N SER A 371 -2.70 10.93 23.09
CA SER A 371 -3.23 10.88 24.47
C SER A 371 -2.97 12.15 25.28
N ASP A 372 -3.91 12.48 26.16
CA ASP A 372 -3.76 13.57 27.15
C ASP A 372 -3.12 13.08 28.45
N GLU A 373 -3.27 11.79 28.75
CA GLU A 373 -2.58 11.14 29.85
C GLU A 373 -2.18 9.71 29.48
N ARG A 374 -1.02 9.28 29.98
CA ARG A 374 -0.49 7.92 29.86
C ARG A 374 -0.45 7.27 31.23
N ILE A 375 -1.06 6.11 31.35
CA ILE A 375 -1.20 5.35 32.59
C ILE A 375 -0.55 3.99 32.39
N VAL A 376 0.44 3.70 33.21
CA VAL A 376 1.19 2.45 33.16
C VAL A 376 1.04 1.76 34.51
N VAL A 377 0.49 0.55 34.50
CA VAL A 377 0.44 -0.30 35.68
C VAL A 377 1.56 -1.32 35.59
N ASP A 378 2.55 -1.19 36.46
CA ASP A 378 3.67 -2.12 36.53
C ASP A 378 3.33 -3.31 37.43
N THR A 379 3.54 -4.52 36.91
CA THR A 379 3.21 -5.76 37.63
C THR A 379 4.43 -6.42 38.31
N GLY A 380 5.54 -5.70 38.41
CA GLY A 380 6.78 -6.13 39.07
C GLY A 380 7.99 -6.20 38.16
N SER A 381 8.23 -5.18 37.32
CA SER A 381 9.43 -5.08 36.47
C SER A 381 10.71 -4.99 37.30
N LYS A 382 11.79 -5.56 36.75
CA LYS A 382 13.15 -5.58 37.29
C LYS A 382 14.16 -4.86 36.40
N ASP A 383 13.76 -4.50 35.19
CA ASP A 383 14.53 -3.68 34.25
C ASP A 383 14.11 -2.19 34.34
N ASP A 384 14.58 -1.39 33.38
CA ASP A 384 14.36 0.05 33.35
C ASP A 384 12.95 0.48 32.90
N THR A 385 11.99 -0.45 32.74
CA THR A 385 10.62 -0.16 32.24
C THR A 385 9.97 1.01 32.97
N LYS A 386 10.02 1.03 34.31
CA LYS A 386 9.42 2.11 35.12
C LYS A 386 10.09 3.45 34.86
N ALA A 387 11.42 3.46 34.90
CA ALA A 387 12.22 4.67 34.74
C ALA A 387 11.97 5.30 33.36
N LEU A 388 11.86 4.47 32.31
CA LEU A 388 11.52 4.92 30.96
C LEU A 388 10.11 5.54 30.89
N ALA A 389 9.11 4.88 31.49
CA ALA A 389 7.74 5.38 31.52
C ALA A 389 7.59 6.71 32.28
N GLU A 390 8.21 6.81 33.46
CA GLU A 390 8.20 8.04 34.28
C GLU A 390 8.93 9.18 33.56
N ALA A 391 10.09 8.92 32.98
CA ALA A 391 10.88 9.91 32.24
C ALA A 391 10.11 10.50 31.04
N ALA A 392 9.25 9.68 30.41
CA ALA A 392 8.37 10.11 29.33
C ALA A 392 7.03 10.72 29.81
N GLY A 393 6.88 10.97 31.11
CA GLY A 393 5.71 11.64 31.70
C GLY A 393 4.47 10.75 31.85
N ALA A 394 4.61 9.43 31.79
CA ALA A 394 3.52 8.52 32.16
C ALA A 394 3.37 8.45 33.69
N ARG A 395 2.14 8.25 34.15
CA ARG A 395 1.86 7.93 35.56
C ARG A 395 2.02 6.43 35.75
N VAL A 396 3.06 6.04 36.50
CA VAL A 396 3.36 4.64 36.80
C VAL A 396 2.75 4.27 38.15
N TYR A 397 2.03 3.15 38.20
CA TYR A 397 1.43 2.60 39.42
C TYR A 397 1.90 1.16 39.63
N ASP A 398 2.36 0.86 40.83
CA ASP A 398 2.70 -0.51 41.23
C ASP A 398 1.44 -1.33 41.52
N TYR A 399 1.29 -2.47 40.85
CA TYR A 399 0.24 -3.44 41.13
C TYR A 399 0.84 -4.83 41.30
N MET A 400 0.72 -5.41 42.49
CA MET A 400 1.23 -6.76 42.74
C MET A 400 0.53 -7.77 41.82
N TRP A 401 1.30 -8.49 40.98
CA TRP A 401 0.77 -9.54 40.12
C TRP A 401 0.03 -10.62 40.93
N ARG A 402 -1.20 -10.95 40.51
CA ARG A 402 -2.12 -11.90 41.19
C ARG A 402 -2.60 -13.02 40.27
N ASP A 403 -1.85 -13.30 39.21
CA ASP A 403 -2.24 -14.28 38.17
C ASP A 403 -3.59 -13.94 37.52
N ASP A 404 -3.85 -12.65 37.27
CA ASP A 404 -5.10 -12.14 36.74
C ASP A 404 -4.87 -10.87 35.89
N PHE A 405 -4.95 -11.01 34.56
CA PHE A 405 -4.76 -9.93 33.60
C PHE A 405 -5.89 -8.89 33.69
N ALA A 406 -7.15 -9.32 33.78
CA ALA A 406 -8.27 -8.39 33.93
C ALA A 406 -8.13 -7.54 35.19
N ALA A 407 -7.65 -8.09 36.30
CA ALA A 407 -7.44 -7.32 37.52
C ALA A 407 -6.39 -6.21 37.33
N ALA A 408 -5.26 -6.51 36.68
CA ALA A 408 -4.24 -5.50 36.37
C ALA A 408 -4.74 -4.45 35.35
N LYS A 409 -5.46 -4.87 34.30
CA LYS A 409 -6.04 -3.93 33.31
C LYS A 409 -7.12 -3.04 33.94
N ASN A 410 -7.93 -3.57 34.85
CA ASN A 410 -8.92 -2.81 35.60
C ASN A 410 -8.30 -1.84 36.61
N GLU A 411 -7.14 -2.17 37.19
CA GLU A 411 -6.37 -1.22 37.99
C GLU A 411 -5.97 -0.01 37.14
N ALA A 412 -5.43 -0.23 35.93
CA ALA A 412 -5.07 0.85 35.02
C ALA A 412 -6.31 1.69 34.63
N LEU A 413 -7.42 1.03 34.32
CA LEU A 413 -8.69 1.69 33.99
C LEU A 413 -9.25 2.53 35.15
N SER A 414 -8.96 2.17 36.41
CA SER A 414 -9.41 2.93 37.58
C SER A 414 -8.79 4.32 37.67
N HIS A 415 -7.59 4.49 37.12
CA HIS A 415 -6.86 5.76 37.07
C HIS A 415 -7.19 6.62 35.85
N ALA A 416 -7.86 6.06 34.84
CA ALA A 416 -8.18 6.73 33.59
C ALA A 416 -9.33 7.75 33.75
N ALA A 417 -9.07 8.99 33.31
CA ALA A 417 -9.98 10.14 33.41
C ALA A 417 -10.39 10.75 32.05
N GLY A 418 -9.92 10.19 30.93
CA GLY A 418 -10.30 10.59 29.58
C GLY A 418 -11.73 10.22 29.23
N ASP A 419 -12.28 10.84 28.17
CA ASP A 419 -13.57 10.46 27.58
C ASP A 419 -13.48 9.06 26.92
N TRP A 420 -12.32 8.80 26.31
CA TRP A 420 -11.96 7.54 25.68
C TRP A 420 -10.70 6.96 26.32
N VAL A 421 -10.65 5.63 26.34
CA VAL A 421 -9.48 4.85 26.75
C VAL A 421 -8.95 4.14 25.52
N ALA A 422 -7.67 4.33 25.23
CA ALA A 422 -6.91 3.49 24.31
C ALA A 422 -6.06 2.53 25.15
N PHE A 423 -6.35 1.24 25.09
CA PHE A 423 -5.69 0.21 25.89
C PHE A 423 -4.87 -0.69 24.97
N LEU A 424 -3.64 -0.28 24.67
CA LEU A 424 -2.68 -1.04 23.86
C LEU A 424 -1.71 -1.78 24.77
N ASP A 425 -1.38 -3.03 24.44
CA ASP A 425 -0.29 -3.74 25.10
C ASP A 425 1.07 -3.05 24.76
N ALA A 426 2.12 -3.27 25.56
CA ALA A 426 3.39 -2.53 25.42
C ALA A 426 4.09 -2.76 24.07
N ASP A 427 3.84 -3.92 23.45
CA ASP A 427 4.31 -4.35 22.14
C ASP A 427 3.36 -3.99 20.99
N GLU A 428 2.34 -3.15 21.26
CA GLU A 428 1.37 -2.64 20.29
C GLU A 428 1.49 -1.13 20.08
N TYR A 429 1.27 -0.67 18.85
CA TYR A 429 1.27 0.76 18.50
C TYR A 429 0.39 1.05 17.28
N PHE A 430 -0.16 2.27 17.18
CA PHE A 430 -0.88 2.69 15.96
C PHE A 430 0.10 2.97 14.82
N ALA A 431 -0.18 2.46 13.62
CA ALA A 431 0.61 2.78 12.42
C ALA A 431 0.56 4.29 12.10
N GLU A 432 -0.61 4.90 12.28
CA GLU A 432 -0.86 6.33 12.07
C GLU A 432 -1.46 6.98 13.34
N PRO A 433 -0.65 7.22 14.38
CA PRO A 433 -1.15 7.69 15.68
C PRO A 433 -1.84 9.06 15.61
N GLN A 434 -1.48 9.91 14.62
CA GLN A 434 -2.11 11.21 14.39
C GLN A 434 -3.59 11.12 14.01
N ALA A 435 -4.05 9.99 13.44
CA ALA A 435 -5.45 9.81 13.03
C ALA A 435 -6.38 9.48 14.22
N VAL A 436 -5.84 9.00 15.35
CA VAL A 436 -6.63 8.50 16.49
C VAL A 436 -7.55 9.58 17.06
N ARG A 437 -7.00 10.78 17.32
CA ARG A 437 -7.74 11.88 17.94
C ARG A 437 -8.87 12.43 17.02
N PRO A 438 -8.61 12.82 15.76
CA PRO A 438 -9.67 13.30 14.88
C PRO A 438 -10.70 12.20 14.58
N TYR A 439 -10.30 10.93 14.48
CA TYR A 439 -11.23 9.80 14.35
C TYR A 439 -12.21 9.71 15.53
N LEU A 440 -11.71 9.75 16.77
CA LEU A 440 -12.57 9.66 17.96
C LEU A 440 -13.44 10.92 18.15
N ALA A 441 -12.97 12.08 17.70
CA ALA A 441 -13.76 13.30 17.66
C ALA A 441 -14.92 13.16 16.66
N ALA A 442 -14.65 12.69 15.45
CA ALA A 442 -15.64 12.42 14.41
C ALA A 442 -16.69 11.41 14.89
N LEU A 443 -16.23 10.27 15.41
CA LEU A 443 -17.08 9.23 15.99
C LEU A 443 -17.96 9.78 17.11
N SER A 444 -17.43 10.65 17.97
CA SER A 444 -18.18 11.25 19.08
C SER A 444 -19.27 12.24 18.62
N VAL A 445 -19.12 12.84 17.45
CA VAL A 445 -20.10 13.80 16.88
C VAL A 445 -21.14 13.07 16.03
N GLU A 446 -20.70 12.16 15.17
CA GLU A 446 -21.54 11.52 14.16
C GLU A 446 -22.27 10.28 14.69
N GLN A 447 -21.63 9.52 15.58
CA GLN A 447 -22.12 8.23 16.10
C GLN A 447 -21.94 8.17 17.63
N PRO A 448 -22.59 9.06 18.40
CA PRO A 448 -22.39 9.16 19.85
C PRO A 448 -22.76 7.89 20.62
N GLU A 449 -23.61 7.03 20.05
CA GLU A 449 -24.05 5.74 20.59
C GLU A 449 -22.95 4.67 20.64
N ILE A 450 -21.92 4.76 19.78
CA ILE A 450 -20.81 3.80 19.78
C ILE A 450 -20.00 3.93 21.06
N GLU A 451 -19.77 2.81 21.74
CA GLU A 451 -19.10 2.75 23.04
C GLU A 451 -17.70 2.14 22.95
N ALA A 452 -17.44 1.33 21.93
CA ALA A 452 -16.16 0.67 21.72
C ALA A 452 -15.81 0.60 20.23
N VAL A 453 -14.52 0.66 19.95
CA VAL A 453 -13.96 0.53 18.60
C VAL A 453 -13.12 -0.73 18.57
N MET A 454 -13.53 -1.65 17.71
CA MET A 454 -12.78 -2.83 17.36
C MET A 454 -11.83 -2.47 16.22
N LEU A 455 -10.53 -2.63 16.48
CA LEU A 455 -9.45 -2.24 15.59
C LEU A 455 -8.82 -3.47 14.94
N ALA A 456 -8.40 -3.34 13.69
CA ALA A 456 -7.56 -4.33 13.06
C ALA A 456 -6.15 -4.29 13.68
N ILE A 457 -5.67 -5.43 14.15
CA ILE A 457 -4.32 -5.64 14.65
C ILE A 457 -3.54 -6.45 13.62
N ALA A 458 -2.44 -5.91 13.10
CA ALA A 458 -1.50 -6.62 12.25
C ALA A 458 -0.32 -7.12 13.09
N ASN A 459 -0.18 -8.45 13.17
CA ASN A 459 0.99 -9.09 13.77
C ASN A 459 2.15 -9.02 12.79
N LEU A 460 3.26 -8.40 13.19
CA LEU A 460 4.43 -8.25 12.34
C LEU A 460 5.60 -9.07 12.91
N ASP A 461 6.36 -9.70 12.02
CA ASP A 461 7.59 -10.41 12.39
C ASP A 461 8.79 -9.44 12.37
N GLU A 462 9.30 -9.05 13.53
CA GLU A 462 10.50 -8.20 13.61
C GLU A 462 11.76 -8.89 13.03
N ASP A 463 11.78 -10.23 13.04
CA ASP A 463 12.91 -11.02 12.53
C ASP A 463 12.85 -11.23 11.00
N ASP A 464 11.68 -10.98 10.37
CA ASP A 464 11.42 -11.11 8.93
C ASP A 464 10.91 -9.77 8.34
N HIS A 465 11.68 -8.70 8.53
CA HIS A 465 11.43 -7.37 7.93
C HIS A 465 10.03 -6.79 8.16
N PHE A 466 9.43 -7.02 9.34
CA PHE A 466 8.07 -6.61 9.68
C PHE A 466 6.98 -7.19 8.78
N LYS A 467 7.23 -8.38 8.20
CA LYS A 467 6.24 -9.08 7.41
C LYS A 467 4.99 -9.37 8.25
N GLU A 468 3.83 -9.07 7.68
CA GLU A 468 2.54 -9.33 8.33
C GLU A 468 2.26 -10.84 8.36
N ILE A 469 2.13 -11.38 9.58
CA ILE A 469 1.84 -12.81 9.84
C ILE A 469 0.34 -13.05 9.81
N GLN A 470 -0.43 -12.21 10.51
CA GLN A 470 -1.87 -12.37 10.69
C GLN A 470 -2.51 -11.02 11.02
N ARG A 471 -3.75 -10.83 10.56
CA ARG A 471 -4.61 -9.74 10.98
C ARG A 471 -5.80 -10.25 11.78
N PHE A 472 -6.08 -9.61 12.90
CA PHE A 472 -7.26 -9.95 13.70
C PHE A 472 -7.90 -8.69 14.29
N PRO A 473 -9.24 -8.63 14.36
CA PRO A 473 -9.90 -7.50 14.98
C PRO A 473 -10.01 -7.69 16.50
N THR A 474 -9.76 -6.64 17.28
CA THR A 474 -9.97 -6.67 18.74
C THR A 474 -10.31 -5.29 19.29
N VAL A 475 -11.03 -5.23 20.41
CA VAL A 475 -11.37 -3.96 21.05
C VAL A 475 -10.14 -3.41 21.75
N ARG A 476 -9.67 -2.25 21.29
CA ARG A 476 -8.54 -1.51 21.89
C ARG A 476 -8.91 -0.09 22.29
N ILE A 477 -10.01 0.45 21.78
CA ILE A 477 -10.52 1.77 22.19
C ILE A 477 -11.95 1.63 22.71
N PHE A 478 -12.27 2.26 23.83
CA PHE A 478 -13.63 2.28 24.37
C PHE A 478 -13.87 3.51 25.25
N ARG A 479 -15.13 3.90 25.40
CA ARG A 479 -15.52 5.03 26.24
C ARG A 479 -15.23 4.73 27.70
N ARG A 480 -14.72 5.73 28.42
CA ARG A 480 -14.53 5.59 29.86
C ARG A 480 -15.87 5.65 30.58
N ARG A 481 -16.36 4.50 31.05
CA ARG A 481 -17.60 4.41 31.85
C ARG A 481 -17.47 3.40 33.00
N ALA A 482 -18.26 3.57 34.04
CA ALA A 482 -18.19 2.74 35.25
C ALA A 482 -18.80 1.33 35.08
N ASP A 483 -19.63 1.16 34.06
CA ASP A 483 -20.25 -0.11 33.65
C ASP A 483 -19.37 -0.92 32.69
N ILE A 484 -18.29 -0.35 32.15
CA ILE A 484 -17.35 -1.03 31.24
C ILE A 484 -16.10 -1.47 32.03
N ALA A 485 -15.71 -2.75 31.91
CA ALA A 485 -14.55 -3.32 32.60
C ALA A 485 -14.01 -4.56 31.87
N PHE A 486 -12.76 -4.93 32.16
CA PHE A 486 -12.19 -6.20 31.72
C PHE A 486 -12.71 -7.37 32.58
N ALA A 487 -13.02 -8.49 31.95
CA ALA A 487 -13.41 -9.74 32.61
C ALA A 487 -12.66 -10.93 31.98
N GLY A 488 -12.32 -11.93 32.80
CA GLY A 488 -11.52 -13.09 32.38
C GLY A 488 -10.09 -13.02 32.89
N ARG A 489 -9.59 -14.11 33.47
CA ARG A 489 -8.29 -14.12 34.18
C ARG A 489 -7.06 -14.12 33.25
N ILE A 490 -7.15 -14.87 32.14
CA ILE A 490 -6.05 -15.12 31.19
C ILE A 490 -6.36 -14.56 29.80
N HIS A 491 -7.61 -14.69 29.38
CA HIS A 491 -8.11 -14.21 28.09
C HIS A 491 -9.17 -13.16 28.38
N GLU A 492 -8.70 -12.05 28.92
CA GLU A 492 -9.53 -10.94 29.32
C GLU A 492 -10.15 -10.24 28.12
N ALA A 493 -11.42 -9.87 28.25
CA ALA A 493 -12.14 -9.08 27.28
C ALA A 493 -12.79 -7.88 27.97
N VAL A 494 -12.84 -6.75 27.28
CA VAL A 494 -13.63 -5.60 27.74
C VAL A 494 -15.10 -5.87 27.45
N GLY A 495 -15.94 -5.64 28.45
CA GLY A 495 -17.37 -5.83 28.35
C GLY A 495 -18.12 -4.89 29.28
N LYS A 496 -19.45 -4.94 29.20
CA LYS A 496 -20.32 -4.29 30.20
C LYS A 496 -20.64 -5.23 31.35
N LYS A 497 -20.87 -4.66 32.52
CA LYS A 497 -21.42 -5.38 33.68
C LYS A 497 -22.82 -5.93 33.37
N GLU A 498 -23.63 -5.17 32.64
CA GLU A 498 -24.97 -5.56 32.19
C GLU A 498 -25.18 -5.11 30.73
N GLY A 499 -25.76 -5.98 29.90
CA GLY A 499 -25.99 -5.71 28.47
C GLY A 499 -24.77 -5.96 27.58
N GLN A 500 -24.86 -5.50 26.33
CA GLN A 500 -23.79 -5.61 25.33
C GLN A 500 -23.19 -4.23 25.03
N LEU A 501 -21.91 -4.22 24.62
CA LEU A 501 -21.24 -3.02 24.12
C LEU A 501 -21.74 -2.72 22.71
N GLU A 502 -22.04 -1.45 22.43
CA GLU A 502 -22.20 -0.98 21.05
C GLU A 502 -20.81 -0.79 20.43
N ILE A 503 -20.41 -1.74 19.57
CA ILE A 503 -19.08 -1.81 18.99
C ILE A 503 -19.12 -1.38 17.53
N LYS A 504 -18.21 -0.50 17.12
CA LYS A 504 -17.92 -0.23 15.71
C LYS A 504 -16.64 -0.93 15.29
N LEU A 505 -16.69 -1.63 14.16
CA LEU A 505 -15.49 -2.18 13.52
C LEU A 505 -14.84 -1.10 12.65
N GLU A 506 -13.62 -0.72 12.98
CA GLU A 506 -12.83 0.24 12.21
C GLU A 506 -11.77 -0.49 11.38
N LYS A 507 -11.83 -0.30 10.05
CA LYS A 507 -10.94 -0.97 9.08
C LYS A 507 -10.11 -0.01 8.23
N LYS A 508 -10.45 1.28 8.19
CA LYS A 508 -9.95 2.22 7.17
C LYS A 508 -8.89 3.17 7.71
N HIS A 509 -9.14 3.73 8.90
CA HIS A 509 -8.34 4.86 9.40
C HIS A 509 -7.35 4.46 10.48
N LEU A 510 -7.63 3.38 11.23
CA LEU A 510 -6.83 2.98 12.39
C LEU A 510 -6.38 1.52 12.26
N LEU A 511 -5.07 1.33 12.10
CA LEU A 511 -4.38 0.05 12.14
C LEU A 511 -3.44 0.03 13.35
N VAL A 512 -3.48 -1.06 14.13
CA VAL A 512 -2.51 -1.32 15.20
C VAL A 512 -1.52 -2.37 14.71
N CYS A 513 -0.25 -2.14 14.95
CA CYS A 513 0.83 -3.09 14.72
C CYS A 513 1.21 -3.75 16.04
N HIS A 514 1.42 -5.06 16.04
CA HIS A 514 1.79 -5.86 17.21
C HIS A 514 3.04 -6.69 16.93
N LEU A 515 4.02 -6.62 17.84
CA LEU A 515 5.38 -7.14 17.64
C LEU A 515 5.74 -8.34 18.53
N GLY A 516 4.81 -8.81 19.36
CA GLY A 516 5.03 -9.88 20.35
C GLY A 516 5.29 -11.29 19.78
N TYR A 517 5.55 -11.45 18.48
CA TYR A 517 5.60 -12.74 17.77
C TYR A 517 6.99 -13.33 17.50
N SER A 518 8.08 -12.74 17.99
CA SER A 518 9.41 -13.34 17.81
C SER A 518 9.49 -14.74 18.45
N ALA A 519 10.09 -15.71 17.75
CA ALA A 519 9.99 -17.14 18.04
C ALA A 519 10.41 -17.52 19.48
N GLY A 520 11.34 -16.78 20.08
CA GLY A 520 11.80 -16.97 21.46
C GLY A 520 10.84 -16.45 22.54
N ARG A 521 10.08 -15.37 22.26
CA ARG A 521 9.12 -14.75 23.20
C ARG A 521 7.81 -15.56 23.26
N VAL A 522 7.34 -16.02 22.10
CA VAL A 522 6.08 -16.78 21.96
C VAL A 522 6.08 -18.05 22.80
N ARG A 523 7.17 -18.83 22.77
CA ARG A 523 7.24 -20.10 23.52
C ARG A 523 7.09 -19.92 25.03
N LYS A 524 7.82 -18.96 25.62
CA LYS A 524 7.71 -18.66 27.06
C LYS A 524 6.32 -18.16 27.44
N LYS A 525 5.70 -17.35 26.59
CA LYS A 525 4.31 -16.86 26.75
C LYS A 525 3.33 -18.03 26.77
N ILE A 526 3.47 -18.98 25.84
CA ILE A 526 2.61 -20.17 25.75
C ILE A 526 2.81 -21.10 26.94
N GLU A 527 4.04 -21.38 27.35
CA GLU A 527 4.33 -22.22 28.53
C GLU A 527 3.72 -21.63 29.81
N ARG A 528 3.84 -20.31 30.01
CA ARG A 528 3.19 -19.60 31.12
C ARG A 528 1.66 -19.69 31.06
N ASN A 529 1.08 -19.36 29.90
CA ASN A 529 -0.37 -19.35 29.72
C ASN A 529 -0.95 -20.77 29.93
N PHE A 530 -0.25 -21.80 29.45
CA PHE A 530 -0.63 -23.18 29.65
C PHE A 530 -0.62 -23.57 31.13
N ALA A 531 0.41 -23.18 31.89
CA ALA A 531 0.45 -23.44 33.34
C ALA A 531 -0.71 -22.77 34.10
N LEU A 532 -1.07 -21.54 33.74
CA LEU A 532 -2.21 -20.83 34.32
C LEU A 532 -3.54 -21.50 33.97
N LEU A 533 -3.68 -21.96 32.73
CA LEU A 533 -4.86 -22.68 32.25
C LEU A 533 -5.02 -24.02 32.96
N GLN A 534 -3.92 -24.76 33.17
CA GLN A 534 -3.92 -25.99 33.95
C GLN A 534 -4.33 -25.75 35.40
N ALA A 535 -3.81 -24.71 36.05
CA ALA A 535 -4.20 -24.36 37.42
C ALA A 535 -5.70 -23.99 37.53
N ASP A 536 -6.27 -23.33 36.52
CA ASP A 536 -7.70 -23.04 36.45
C ASP A 536 -8.52 -24.32 36.27
N ILE A 537 -8.11 -25.23 35.37
CA ILE A 537 -8.75 -26.54 35.15
C ILE A 537 -8.70 -27.40 36.42
N GLU A 538 -7.57 -27.42 37.14
CA GLU A 538 -7.45 -28.16 38.40
C GLU A 538 -8.42 -27.64 39.48
N LYS A 539 -8.66 -26.32 39.50
CA LYS A 539 -9.52 -25.69 40.50
C LYS A 539 -11.00 -25.72 40.14
N ASN A 540 -11.34 -25.46 38.88
CA ASN A 540 -12.69 -25.18 38.42
C ASN A 540 -13.24 -26.26 37.45
N GLY A 541 -12.43 -27.28 37.14
CA GLY A 541 -12.72 -28.28 36.12
C GLY A 541 -12.50 -27.74 34.71
N GLU A 542 -12.34 -28.65 33.74
CA GLU A 542 -12.25 -28.30 32.32
C GLU A 542 -13.63 -27.82 31.83
N GLN A 543 -13.66 -26.67 31.16
CA GLN A 543 -14.87 -26.00 30.69
C GLN A 543 -14.76 -25.73 29.17
N PRO A 544 -15.88 -25.58 28.46
CA PRO A 544 -15.86 -25.28 27.03
C PRO A 544 -15.03 -24.04 26.64
N GLY A 545 -14.96 -23.04 27.52
CA GLY A 545 -14.12 -21.86 27.33
C GLY A 545 -12.61 -22.14 27.31
N HIS A 546 -12.15 -23.31 27.74
CA HIS A 546 -10.73 -23.70 27.73
C HIS A 546 -10.28 -24.29 26.38
N TYR A 547 -11.19 -24.88 25.61
CA TYR A 547 -10.84 -25.70 24.45
C TYR A 547 -10.04 -24.94 23.40
N ARG A 548 -10.44 -23.70 23.06
CA ARG A 548 -9.72 -22.85 22.12
C ARG A 548 -8.26 -22.64 22.52
N TYR A 549 -8.05 -22.32 23.79
CA TYR A 549 -6.73 -22.00 24.33
C TYR A 549 -5.85 -23.24 24.48
N LEU A 550 -6.46 -24.39 24.82
CA LEU A 550 -5.77 -25.68 24.80
C LEU A 550 -5.34 -26.03 23.37
N ALA A 551 -6.19 -25.81 22.37
CA ALA A 551 -5.83 -26.04 20.97
C ALA A 551 -4.59 -25.23 20.57
N ASP A 552 -4.58 -23.92 20.83
CA ASP A 552 -3.43 -23.04 20.54
C ASP A 552 -2.14 -23.48 21.25
N CYS A 553 -2.23 -23.87 22.53
CA CYS A 553 -1.08 -24.36 23.28
C CYS A 553 -0.52 -25.67 22.68
N TYR A 554 -1.40 -26.61 22.32
CA TYR A 554 -0.97 -27.89 21.76
C TYR A 554 -0.43 -27.79 20.34
N VAL A 555 -0.90 -26.82 19.52
CA VAL A 555 -0.25 -26.45 18.26
C VAL A 555 1.21 -26.07 18.50
N ALA A 556 1.46 -25.16 19.45
CA ALA A 556 2.81 -24.70 19.74
C ALA A 556 3.72 -25.78 20.37
N PHE A 557 3.15 -26.75 21.07
CA PHE A 557 3.88 -27.93 21.56
C PHE A 557 4.10 -29.00 20.49
N GLY A 558 3.46 -28.89 19.33
CA GLY A 558 3.49 -29.89 18.27
C GLY A 558 2.69 -31.16 18.58
N ASP A 559 1.80 -31.14 19.57
CA ASP A 559 0.87 -32.25 19.87
C ASP A 559 -0.39 -32.09 19.01
N TRP A 560 -0.24 -32.36 17.71
CA TRP A 560 -1.28 -32.15 16.70
C TRP A 560 -2.56 -32.94 16.95
N LYS A 561 -2.47 -34.10 17.63
CA LYS A 561 -3.65 -34.90 17.96
C LYS A 561 -4.52 -34.21 19.00
N LYS A 562 -3.91 -33.68 20.06
CA LYS A 562 -4.65 -32.90 21.06
C LYS A 562 -5.10 -31.56 20.51
N ALA A 563 -4.27 -30.89 19.70
CA ALA A 563 -4.67 -29.67 19.02
C ALA A 563 -5.95 -29.89 18.19
N LEU A 564 -6.00 -30.96 17.39
CA LEU A 564 -7.19 -31.33 16.62
C LEU A 564 -8.39 -31.64 17.52
N TYR A 565 -8.21 -32.43 18.57
CA TYR A 565 -9.29 -32.76 19.51
C TYR A 565 -9.91 -31.51 20.14
N TYR A 566 -9.06 -30.59 20.64
CA TYR A 566 -9.52 -29.38 21.30
C TYR A 566 -10.10 -28.37 20.32
N ALA A 567 -9.55 -28.24 19.11
CA ALA A 567 -10.12 -27.38 18.07
C ALA A 567 -11.52 -27.84 17.66
N LEU A 568 -11.72 -29.15 17.41
CA LEU A 568 -13.05 -29.70 17.11
C LEU A 568 -14.01 -29.56 18.30
N SER A 569 -13.54 -29.79 19.53
CA SER A 569 -14.35 -29.60 20.74
C SER A 569 -14.78 -28.15 20.92
N ALA A 570 -13.92 -27.18 20.56
CA ALA A 570 -14.26 -25.76 20.56
C ALA A 570 -15.36 -25.44 19.52
N LEU A 571 -15.24 -25.99 18.30
CA LEU A 571 -16.22 -25.83 17.22
C LEU A 571 -17.60 -26.43 17.55
N ASP A 572 -17.63 -27.50 18.34
CA ASP A 572 -18.88 -28.15 18.78
C ASP A 572 -19.47 -27.49 20.05
N SER A 573 -18.78 -26.51 20.64
CA SER A 573 -19.22 -25.82 21.85
C SER A 573 -20.10 -24.60 21.55
N SER A 574 -20.88 -24.15 22.53
CA SER A 574 -21.67 -22.91 22.42
C SER A 574 -20.89 -21.64 22.77
N VAL A 575 -19.58 -21.75 23.04
CA VAL A 575 -18.74 -20.60 23.41
C VAL A 575 -18.18 -19.97 22.14
N THR A 576 -18.52 -18.71 21.90
CA THR A 576 -18.00 -17.93 20.77
C THR A 576 -16.97 -16.91 21.24
N ALA A 577 -16.05 -16.57 20.34
CA ALA A 577 -15.05 -15.54 20.49
C ALA A 577 -15.29 -14.43 19.46
N ILE A 578 -15.56 -13.23 19.95
CA ILE A 578 -15.71 -12.04 19.10
C ILE A 578 -14.41 -11.85 18.32
N GLY A 579 -14.49 -11.84 16.99
CA GLY A 579 -13.30 -11.58 16.17
C GLY A 579 -12.53 -12.81 15.71
N SER A 580 -12.74 -14.01 16.26
CA SER A 580 -11.78 -15.12 16.08
C SER A 580 -12.38 -16.53 16.07
N ASP A 581 -13.68 -16.68 15.82
CA ASP A 581 -14.31 -18.00 15.73
C ASP A 581 -13.75 -18.84 14.56
N SER A 582 -13.38 -18.16 13.46
CA SER A 582 -12.78 -18.82 12.29
C SER A 582 -11.43 -19.51 12.58
N ASP A 583 -10.70 -19.11 13.62
CA ASP A 583 -9.36 -19.65 13.93
C ASP A 583 -9.39 -21.15 14.27
N MET A 584 -10.49 -21.65 14.84
CA MET A 584 -10.59 -23.07 15.20
C MET A 584 -10.73 -23.97 13.98
N TYR A 585 -11.38 -23.51 12.91
CA TYR A 585 -11.40 -24.23 11.64
C TYR A 585 -10.00 -24.31 11.02
N ARG A 586 -9.25 -23.20 11.01
CA ARG A 586 -7.86 -23.17 10.51
C ARG A 586 -6.97 -24.12 11.32
N THR A 587 -7.06 -24.03 12.64
CA THR A 587 -6.28 -24.86 13.57
C THR A 587 -6.58 -26.34 13.36
N ALA A 588 -7.85 -26.71 13.23
CA ALA A 588 -8.26 -28.07 12.93
C ALA A 588 -7.74 -28.52 11.56
N LEU A 589 -7.92 -27.74 10.48
CA LEU A 589 -7.41 -28.07 9.14
C LEU A 589 -5.88 -28.26 9.12
N GLN A 590 -5.13 -27.40 9.81
CA GLN A 590 -3.68 -27.56 9.97
C GLN A 590 -3.35 -28.85 10.72
N ALA A 591 -3.99 -29.11 11.85
CA ALA A 591 -3.77 -30.31 12.64
C ALA A 591 -4.15 -31.60 11.88
N MET A 592 -5.19 -31.56 11.03
CA MET A 592 -5.56 -32.66 10.14
C MET A 592 -4.44 -32.97 9.12
N ARG A 593 -3.81 -31.95 8.53
CA ARG A 593 -2.65 -32.13 7.62
C ARG A 593 -1.49 -32.80 8.32
N GLU A 594 -1.13 -32.31 9.51
CA GLU A 594 -0.02 -32.86 10.31
C GLU A 594 -0.33 -34.29 10.81
N CYS A 595 -1.60 -34.58 11.09
CA CYS A 595 -2.07 -35.93 11.39
C CYS A 595 -2.22 -36.83 10.15
N ARG A 596 -1.91 -36.32 8.95
CA ARG A 596 -2.01 -37.03 7.65
C ARG A 596 -3.40 -37.60 7.38
N MET A 597 -4.43 -36.84 7.72
CA MET A 597 -5.82 -37.19 7.38
C MET A 597 -6.06 -37.09 5.86
N THR A 598 -7.16 -37.66 5.39
CA THR A 598 -7.47 -37.70 3.95
C THR A 598 -7.87 -36.32 3.42
N ALA A 599 -7.67 -36.09 2.12
CA ALA A 599 -8.09 -34.85 1.48
C ALA A 599 -9.62 -34.68 1.55
N GLU A 600 -10.37 -35.78 1.49
CA GLU A 600 -11.82 -35.81 1.64
C GLU A 600 -12.28 -35.35 3.02
N ASP A 601 -11.64 -35.80 4.10
CA ASP A 601 -11.96 -35.35 5.46
C ASP A 601 -11.69 -33.84 5.62
N MET A 602 -10.54 -33.38 5.11
CA MET A 602 -10.18 -31.96 5.16
C MET A 602 -11.14 -31.11 4.32
N LEU A 603 -11.54 -31.59 3.15
CA LEU A 603 -12.50 -30.91 2.29
C LEU A 603 -13.86 -30.77 2.99
N ALA A 604 -14.33 -31.81 3.70
CA ALA A 604 -15.57 -31.74 4.46
C ALA A 604 -15.51 -30.69 5.58
N LEU A 605 -14.38 -30.54 6.26
CA LEU A 605 -14.21 -29.49 7.27
C LEU A 605 -14.11 -28.09 6.63
N ALA A 606 -13.42 -27.96 5.48
CA ALA A 606 -13.35 -26.70 4.74
C ALA A 606 -14.73 -26.27 4.22
N ASP A 607 -15.56 -27.20 3.76
CA ASP A 607 -16.94 -26.93 3.34
C ASP A 607 -17.80 -26.46 4.53
N ARG A 608 -17.68 -27.11 5.70
CA ARG A 608 -18.32 -26.62 6.94
C ARG A 608 -17.85 -25.22 7.34
N ALA A 609 -16.57 -24.90 7.12
CA ALA A 609 -16.04 -23.57 7.41
C ALA A 609 -16.61 -22.52 6.45
N LEU A 610 -16.77 -22.86 5.17
CA LEU A 610 -17.40 -22.00 4.16
C LEU A 610 -18.90 -21.79 4.40
N GLU A 611 -19.61 -22.78 4.96
CA GLU A 611 -21.00 -22.61 5.39
C GLU A 611 -21.11 -21.65 6.58
N ALA A 612 -20.17 -21.70 7.52
CA ALA A 612 -20.14 -20.85 8.69
C ALA A 612 -19.65 -19.42 8.40
N PHE A 613 -18.69 -19.27 7.49
CA PHE A 613 -18.02 -18.01 7.15
C PHE A 613 -17.87 -17.81 5.63
N PRO A 614 -18.99 -17.72 4.88
CA PRO A 614 -18.99 -17.60 3.41
C PRO A 614 -18.33 -16.32 2.89
N GLU A 615 -18.11 -15.35 3.75
CA GLU A 615 -17.50 -14.07 3.43
C GLU A 615 -15.96 -14.08 3.57
N LEU A 616 -15.39 -15.07 4.25
CA LEU A 616 -13.94 -15.13 4.48
C LEU A 616 -13.20 -15.77 3.29
N PRO A 617 -12.20 -15.08 2.72
CA PRO A 617 -11.43 -15.61 1.59
C PRO A 617 -10.58 -16.82 1.98
N ASP A 618 -10.19 -16.94 3.26
CA ASP A 618 -9.34 -17.99 3.82
C ASP A 618 -9.80 -19.39 3.43
N PHE A 619 -11.07 -19.71 3.65
CA PHE A 619 -11.56 -21.09 3.48
C PHE A 619 -11.78 -21.45 2.01
N TYR A 620 -11.98 -20.46 1.14
CA TYR A 620 -11.96 -20.66 -0.30
C TYR A 620 -10.56 -21.02 -0.79
N ALA A 621 -9.54 -20.32 -0.28
CA ALA A 621 -8.14 -20.61 -0.58
C ALA A 621 -7.74 -22.00 -0.07
N GLU A 622 -8.14 -22.34 1.15
CA GLU A 622 -7.87 -23.66 1.74
C GLU A 622 -8.56 -24.79 0.97
N LYS A 623 -9.82 -24.59 0.57
CA LYS A 623 -10.53 -25.50 -0.32
C LYS A 623 -9.81 -25.64 -1.67
N GLY A 624 -9.33 -24.54 -2.25
CA GLY A 624 -8.52 -24.55 -3.48
C GLY A 624 -7.26 -25.39 -3.34
N MET A 625 -6.53 -25.26 -2.22
CA MET A 625 -5.35 -26.06 -1.91
C MET A 625 -5.68 -27.56 -1.80
N ILE A 626 -6.75 -27.90 -1.08
CA ILE A 626 -7.20 -29.29 -0.91
C ILE A 626 -7.62 -29.89 -2.26
N LEU A 627 -8.48 -29.21 -3.02
CA LEU A 627 -8.93 -29.65 -4.35
C LEU A 627 -7.77 -29.81 -5.33
N SER A 628 -6.79 -28.90 -5.29
CA SER A 628 -5.57 -29.02 -6.10
C SER A 628 -4.80 -30.29 -5.76
N SER A 629 -4.70 -30.66 -4.47
CA SER A 629 -4.03 -31.90 -4.04
C SER A 629 -4.76 -33.16 -4.52
N MET A 630 -6.08 -33.07 -4.72
CA MET A 630 -6.92 -34.14 -5.28
C MET A 630 -6.87 -34.21 -6.82
N GLY A 631 -6.14 -33.31 -7.48
CA GLY A 631 -6.09 -33.21 -8.95
C GLY A 631 -7.35 -32.59 -9.58
N ARG A 632 -8.26 -32.01 -8.77
CA ARG A 632 -9.48 -31.35 -9.24
C ARG A 632 -9.19 -29.90 -9.64
N LEU A 633 -8.35 -29.74 -10.68
CA LEU A 633 -7.73 -28.47 -11.02
C LEU A 633 -8.72 -27.33 -11.35
N LYS A 634 -9.83 -27.63 -12.05
CA LYS A 634 -10.85 -26.63 -12.37
C LYS A 634 -11.56 -26.12 -11.11
N ASP A 635 -12.07 -27.04 -10.29
CA ASP A 635 -12.74 -26.70 -9.03
C ASP A 635 -11.79 -25.96 -8.06
N ALA A 636 -10.49 -26.29 -8.09
CA ALA A 636 -9.46 -25.58 -7.34
C ALA A 636 -9.27 -24.15 -7.84
N ALA A 637 -9.19 -23.95 -9.16
CA ALA A 637 -9.10 -22.62 -9.76
C ALA A 637 -10.32 -21.75 -9.39
N ASP A 638 -11.53 -22.30 -9.55
CA ASP A 638 -12.78 -21.62 -9.19
C ASP A 638 -12.78 -21.21 -7.71
N SER A 639 -12.30 -22.09 -6.83
CA SER A 639 -12.21 -21.79 -5.39
C SER A 639 -11.21 -20.67 -5.10
N PHE A 640 -10.04 -20.65 -5.75
CA PHE A 640 -9.08 -19.55 -5.61
C PHE A 640 -9.62 -18.23 -6.17
N GLU A 641 -10.25 -18.24 -7.35
CA GLU A 641 -10.89 -17.05 -7.93
C GLU A 641 -11.94 -16.46 -6.96
N GLN A 642 -12.73 -17.32 -6.31
CA GLN A 642 -13.66 -16.88 -5.27
C GLN A 642 -12.94 -16.29 -4.06
N ALA A 643 -11.83 -16.89 -3.60
CA ALA A 643 -11.03 -16.33 -2.51
C ALA A 643 -10.58 -14.89 -2.83
N PHE A 644 -10.06 -14.64 -4.03
CA PHE A 644 -9.63 -13.30 -4.44
C PHE A 644 -10.80 -12.33 -4.64
N SER A 645 -11.91 -12.80 -5.18
CA SER A 645 -13.15 -12.01 -5.30
C SER A 645 -13.65 -11.54 -3.93
N ARG A 646 -13.65 -12.43 -2.92
CA ARG A 646 -14.03 -12.09 -1.54
C ARG A 646 -13.03 -11.17 -0.87
N ALA A 647 -11.74 -11.33 -1.13
CA ALA A 647 -10.73 -10.43 -0.59
C ALA A 647 -10.79 -9.03 -1.20
N ALA A 648 -11.17 -8.91 -2.48
CA ALA A 648 -11.33 -7.63 -3.18
C ALA A 648 -12.65 -6.92 -2.82
N GLN A 649 -13.70 -7.67 -2.49
CA GLN A 649 -14.93 -7.11 -1.93
C GLN A 649 -14.63 -6.68 -0.49
N GLU A 650 -14.51 -5.37 -0.23
CA GLU A 650 -14.47 -4.81 1.13
C GLU A 650 -15.76 -5.23 1.86
N ALA A 651 -15.77 -6.39 2.51
CA ALA A 651 -16.91 -6.81 3.29
C ALA A 651 -16.99 -5.92 4.54
N GLU A 652 -17.91 -4.94 4.51
CA GLU A 652 -18.25 -4.06 5.64
C GLU A 652 -18.60 -4.85 6.91
N SER A 653 -18.92 -6.14 6.79
CA SER A 653 -19.47 -7.00 7.84
C SER A 653 -18.57 -8.13 8.35
N THR A 654 -17.31 -8.29 7.90
CA THR A 654 -16.44 -9.36 8.46
C THR A 654 -15.86 -9.00 9.82
N TRP A 655 -16.45 -9.54 10.88
CA TRP A 655 -15.99 -9.49 12.28
C TRP A 655 -15.04 -10.64 12.62
N GLN A 656 -14.22 -11.12 11.68
CA GLN A 656 -13.43 -12.34 11.86
C GLN A 656 -11.97 -12.10 11.45
N ALA A 657 -11.05 -12.73 12.18
CA ALA A 657 -9.65 -12.78 11.84
C ALA A 657 -9.45 -13.42 10.48
N SER A 658 -8.43 -12.99 9.74
CA SER A 658 -8.06 -13.56 8.45
C SER A 658 -6.55 -13.66 8.35
N ARG A 659 -6.08 -14.79 7.84
CA ARG A 659 -4.67 -15.02 7.46
C ARG A 659 -4.46 -14.87 5.96
N PHE A 660 -5.54 -14.59 5.21
CA PHE A 660 -5.49 -14.61 3.75
C PHE A 660 -4.49 -13.63 3.16
N ALA A 661 -4.21 -12.48 3.80
CA ALA A 661 -3.17 -11.57 3.33
C ALA A 661 -1.78 -12.24 3.27
N ALA A 662 -1.44 -13.05 4.27
CA ALA A 662 -0.19 -13.83 4.30
C ALA A 662 -0.24 -15.03 3.35
N ASP A 663 -1.40 -15.64 3.16
CA ASP A 663 -1.58 -16.82 2.29
C ASP A 663 -1.75 -16.45 0.80
N ALA A 664 -2.15 -15.21 0.50
CA ALA A 664 -2.50 -14.73 -0.84
C ALA A 664 -1.36 -14.90 -1.87
N PRO A 665 -0.08 -14.62 -1.56
CA PRO A 665 1.01 -14.85 -2.50
C PRO A 665 1.11 -16.32 -2.93
N VAL A 666 0.91 -17.26 -1.98
CA VAL A 666 0.93 -18.70 -2.25
C VAL A 666 -0.29 -19.13 -3.03
N ALA A 667 -1.48 -18.63 -2.68
CA ALA A 667 -2.72 -18.89 -3.40
C ALA A 667 -2.63 -18.41 -4.87
N TRP A 668 -2.09 -17.21 -5.11
CA TRP A 668 -1.92 -16.67 -6.46
C TRP A 668 -0.93 -17.50 -7.28
N ARG A 669 0.19 -17.92 -6.65
CA ARG A 669 1.15 -18.81 -7.29
C ARG A 669 0.49 -20.13 -7.70
N ARG A 670 -0.27 -20.74 -6.79
CA ARG A 670 -0.96 -22.01 -7.04
C ARG A 670 -2.02 -21.88 -8.13
N LEU A 671 -2.80 -20.81 -8.14
CA LEU A 671 -3.73 -20.51 -9.21
C LEU A 671 -3.01 -20.36 -10.57
N GLY A 672 -1.87 -19.66 -10.60
CA GLY A 672 -1.03 -19.55 -11.80
C GLY A 672 -0.51 -20.88 -12.32
N GLU A 673 -0.04 -21.76 -11.43
CA GLU A 673 0.38 -23.14 -11.77
C GLU A 673 -0.78 -23.99 -12.29
N ILE A 674 -1.98 -23.82 -11.71
CA ILE A 674 -3.19 -24.52 -12.15
C ILE A 674 -3.58 -24.06 -13.56
N TYR A 675 -3.62 -22.75 -13.83
CA TYR A 675 -3.89 -22.25 -15.18
C TYR A 675 -2.86 -22.70 -16.20
N LEU A 676 -1.58 -22.75 -15.83
CA LEU A 676 -0.53 -23.35 -16.67
C LEU A 676 -0.86 -24.79 -17.03
N ALA A 677 -1.25 -25.61 -16.04
CA ALA A 677 -1.63 -27.01 -16.25
C ALA A 677 -2.91 -27.17 -17.10
N LEU A 678 -3.82 -26.20 -17.03
CA LEU A 678 -5.04 -26.14 -17.84
C LEU A 678 -4.80 -25.55 -19.24
N GLY A 679 -3.62 -25.01 -19.54
CA GLY A 679 -3.29 -24.37 -20.81
C GLY A 679 -3.75 -22.91 -20.94
N GLU A 680 -4.22 -22.28 -19.86
CA GLU A 680 -4.71 -20.90 -19.81
C GLU A 680 -3.57 -19.89 -19.57
N THR A 681 -2.67 -19.76 -20.54
CA THR A 681 -1.40 -19.00 -20.40
C THR A 681 -1.58 -17.52 -20.02
N THR A 682 -2.62 -16.86 -20.52
CA THR A 682 -2.88 -15.44 -20.21
C THR A 682 -3.29 -15.26 -18.75
N LYS A 683 -4.19 -16.10 -18.23
CA LYS A 683 -4.58 -16.07 -16.83
C LYS A 683 -3.46 -16.50 -15.91
N ALA A 684 -2.67 -17.50 -16.31
CA ALA A 684 -1.46 -17.89 -15.60
C ALA A 684 -0.49 -16.73 -15.41
N LYS A 685 -0.26 -15.93 -16.47
CA LYS A 685 0.61 -14.75 -16.40
C LYS A 685 0.10 -13.73 -15.38
N ALA A 686 -1.20 -13.42 -15.42
CA ALA A 686 -1.81 -12.47 -14.50
C ALA A 686 -1.71 -12.94 -13.04
N ALA A 687 -2.03 -14.20 -12.77
CA ALA A 687 -1.96 -14.78 -11.42
C ALA A 687 -0.53 -14.83 -10.86
N LEU A 688 0.46 -15.22 -11.67
CA LEU A 688 1.86 -15.24 -11.24
C LEU A 688 2.42 -13.82 -11.04
N ALA A 689 2.03 -12.84 -11.86
CA ALA A 689 2.38 -11.45 -11.64
C ALA A 689 1.82 -10.93 -10.30
N ALA A 690 0.56 -11.26 -9.99
CA ALA A 690 -0.05 -10.91 -8.70
C ALA A 690 0.71 -11.53 -7.52
N SER A 691 1.12 -12.80 -7.62
CA SER A 691 1.96 -13.46 -6.61
C SER A 691 3.30 -12.75 -6.40
N LEU A 692 4.01 -12.43 -7.49
CA LEU A 692 5.33 -11.79 -7.43
C LEU A 692 5.26 -10.33 -6.96
N ARG A 693 4.17 -9.60 -7.23
CA ARG A 693 3.98 -8.25 -6.67
C ARG A 693 3.84 -8.27 -5.15
N LEU A 694 3.18 -9.29 -4.60
CA LEU A 694 3.03 -9.44 -3.16
C LEU A 694 4.26 -10.03 -2.48
N HIS A 695 4.96 -10.95 -3.15
CA HIS A 695 6.14 -11.63 -2.62
C HIS A 695 7.19 -11.89 -3.71
N PRO A 696 7.99 -10.87 -4.09
CA PRO A 696 8.89 -10.95 -5.24
C PRO A 696 10.05 -11.93 -5.04
N PHE A 697 10.39 -12.24 -3.78
CA PHE A 697 11.46 -13.17 -3.40
C PHE A 697 11.06 -14.65 -3.47
N SER A 698 9.84 -14.97 -3.93
CA SER A 698 9.34 -16.34 -4.02
C SER A 698 10.00 -17.11 -5.16
N GLU A 699 10.98 -17.97 -4.85
CA GLU A 699 11.66 -18.81 -5.85
C GLU A 699 10.69 -19.72 -6.61
N GLU A 700 9.65 -20.25 -5.94
CA GLU A 700 8.66 -21.09 -6.61
C GLU A 700 7.79 -20.30 -7.59
N ALA A 701 7.43 -19.05 -7.25
CA ALA A 701 6.67 -18.19 -8.17
C ALA A 701 7.52 -17.76 -9.36
N LEU A 702 8.79 -17.44 -9.12
CA LEU A 702 9.75 -17.11 -10.18
C LEU A 702 10.01 -18.31 -11.11
N ALA A 703 10.11 -19.52 -10.56
CA ALA A 703 10.24 -20.74 -11.36
C ALA A 703 8.96 -21.04 -12.18
N ALA A 704 7.77 -20.77 -11.63
CA ALA A 704 6.53 -20.85 -12.39
C ALA A 704 6.45 -19.79 -13.50
N TRP A 705 6.90 -18.57 -13.23
CA TRP A 705 7.00 -17.49 -14.21
C TRP A 705 7.94 -17.84 -15.37
N GLN A 706 9.13 -18.36 -15.05
CA GLN A 706 10.10 -18.79 -16.04
C GLN A 706 9.55 -19.92 -16.92
N ARG A 707 8.84 -20.90 -16.33
CA ARG A 707 8.18 -21.97 -17.10
C ARG A 707 7.13 -21.42 -18.07
N LEU A 708 6.44 -20.35 -17.71
CA LEU A 708 5.42 -19.71 -18.53
C LEU A 708 6.03 -18.88 -19.69
N VAL A 709 7.01 -18.03 -19.37
CA VAL A 709 7.55 -17.02 -20.30
C VAL A 709 8.72 -17.56 -21.13
N GLY A 710 9.42 -18.57 -20.62
CA GLY A 710 10.69 -19.04 -21.19
C GLY A 710 11.86 -18.10 -20.85
N VAL A 711 13.06 -18.48 -21.30
CA VAL A 711 14.27 -17.66 -21.15
C VAL A 711 14.51 -16.92 -22.48
N PRO A 712 14.66 -15.59 -22.49
CA PRO A 712 14.77 -14.69 -21.33
C PRO A 712 13.41 -14.19 -20.78
N CYS A 713 13.28 -14.08 -19.46
CA CYS A 713 12.10 -13.54 -18.76
C CYS A 713 12.35 -12.18 -18.04
N GLY A 714 13.56 -11.61 -18.20
CA GLY A 714 14.08 -10.55 -17.32
C GLY A 714 13.48 -9.14 -17.46
N GLU A 715 13.01 -8.70 -18.63
CA GLU A 715 12.48 -7.32 -18.79
C GLU A 715 11.23 -7.09 -17.94
N THR A 716 10.39 -8.12 -17.77
CA THR A 716 9.18 -8.05 -16.96
C THR A 716 9.38 -8.36 -15.47
N LEU A 717 10.47 -9.02 -15.09
CA LEU A 717 10.68 -9.45 -13.70
C LEU A 717 11.22 -8.32 -12.82
N ARG A 718 12.02 -7.41 -13.38
CA ARG A 718 12.62 -6.28 -12.64
C ARG A 718 11.59 -5.41 -11.96
N GLU A 719 10.42 -5.24 -12.57
CA GLU A 719 9.33 -4.40 -12.09
C GLU A 719 8.74 -4.85 -10.75
N PHE A 720 8.96 -6.11 -10.34
CA PHE A 720 8.42 -6.65 -9.10
C PHE A 720 9.35 -6.44 -7.89
N PHE A 721 10.63 -6.14 -8.11
CA PHE A 721 11.61 -6.04 -7.02
C PHE A 721 11.81 -4.59 -6.57
N PRO A 722 11.92 -4.33 -5.26
CA PRO A 722 12.31 -3.01 -4.77
C PRO A 722 13.78 -2.71 -5.13
N HIS A 723 14.13 -1.44 -5.29
CA HIS A 723 15.51 -1.01 -5.59
C HIS A 723 16.41 -0.99 -4.34
N THR A 724 16.57 -2.12 -3.67
CA THR A 724 17.45 -2.30 -2.50
C THR A 724 18.63 -3.20 -2.81
N ALA A 725 19.72 -3.07 -2.04
CA ALA A 725 20.89 -3.94 -2.18
C ALA A 725 20.53 -5.41 -2.00
N GLU A 726 19.65 -5.72 -1.05
CA GLU A 726 19.16 -7.07 -0.79
C GLU A 726 18.38 -7.67 -1.97
N ALA A 727 17.45 -6.91 -2.53
CA ALA A 727 16.68 -7.33 -3.69
C ALA A 727 17.56 -7.58 -4.92
N LEU A 728 18.53 -6.70 -5.16
CA LEU A 728 19.49 -6.89 -6.24
C LEU A 728 20.39 -8.11 -5.99
N ARG A 729 20.87 -8.34 -4.75
CA ARG A 729 21.64 -9.55 -4.42
C ARG A 729 20.87 -10.84 -4.69
N PHE A 730 19.62 -10.88 -4.24
CA PHE A 730 18.72 -12.01 -4.50
C PHE A 730 18.53 -12.21 -6.01
N LEU A 731 18.20 -11.14 -6.74
CA LEU A 731 17.92 -11.20 -8.17
C LEU A 731 19.13 -11.66 -8.98
N VAL A 732 20.34 -11.20 -8.65
CA VAL A 732 21.58 -11.67 -9.30
C VAL A 732 21.76 -13.17 -9.12
N ARG A 733 21.62 -13.67 -7.89
CA ARG A 733 21.82 -15.09 -7.54
C ARG A 733 20.78 -15.97 -8.19
N TRP A 734 19.51 -15.60 -8.04
CA TRP A 734 18.40 -16.32 -8.65
C TRP A 734 18.55 -16.35 -10.18
N ALA A 735 18.75 -15.20 -10.83
CA ALA A 735 18.88 -15.11 -12.29
C ALA A 735 20.06 -15.94 -12.81
N ALA A 736 21.20 -15.92 -12.11
CA ALA A 736 22.35 -16.75 -12.47
C ALA A 736 22.01 -18.25 -12.39
N SER A 737 21.33 -18.70 -11.32
CA SER A 737 20.91 -20.09 -11.15
C SER A 737 19.84 -20.53 -12.16
N ALA A 738 18.96 -19.61 -12.55
CA ALA A 738 17.89 -19.84 -13.51
C ALA A 738 18.36 -19.80 -14.99
N GLY A 739 19.62 -19.42 -15.26
CA GLY A 739 20.15 -19.28 -16.63
C GLY A 739 19.81 -17.96 -17.32
N GLU A 740 19.36 -16.95 -16.57
CA GLU A 740 19.02 -15.60 -17.03
C GLU A 740 20.26 -14.67 -17.03
N ALA A 741 21.23 -14.98 -17.88
CA ALA A 741 22.54 -14.33 -17.87
C ALA A 741 22.48 -12.79 -18.04
N LYS A 742 21.56 -12.27 -18.86
CA LYS A 742 21.36 -10.82 -19.06
C LYS A 742 20.83 -10.17 -17.78
N LEU A 743 19.77 -10.73 -17.21
CA LEU A 743 19.16 -10.21 -15.98
C LEU A 743 20.16 -10.21 -14.81
N ALA A 744 20.93 -11.28 -14.66
CA ALA A 744 21.97 -11.41 -13.64
C ALA A 744 23.07 -10.34 -13.83
N ALA A 745 23.52 -10.11 -15.07
CA ALA A 745 24.53 -9.11 -15.38
C ALA A 745 24.02 -7.69 -15.12
N ASP A 746 22.83 -7.37 -15.61
CA ASP A 746 22.23 -6.05 -15.43
C ASP A 746 22.00 -5.76 -13.92
N ALA A 747 21.50 -6.74 -13.15
CA ALA A 747 21.25 -6.56 -11.72
C ALA A 747 22.55 -6.42 -10.91
N ALA A 748 23.61 -7.10 -11.34
CA ALA A 748 24.94 -6.98 -10.73
C ALA A 748 25.57 -5.62 -11.04
N ALA A 749 25.35 -5.09 -12.24
CA ALA A 749 25.76 -3.73 -12.60
C ALA A 749 25.05 -2.69 -11.73
N ASP A 750 23.73 -2.84 -11.54
CA ASP A 750 22.93 -1.95 -10.70
C ASP A 750 23.40 -2.01 -9.23
N LEU A 751 23.66 -3.21 -8.69
CA LEU A 751 24.18 -3.41 -7.33
C LEU A 751 25.53 -2.71 -7.13
N ALA A 752 26.45 -2.86 -8.09
CA ALA A 752 27.76 -2.22 -8.03
C ALA A 752 27.68 -0.70 -8.19
N ALA A 753 26.82 -0.20 -9.08
CA ALA A 753 26.68 1.22 -9.35
C ALA A 753 26.02 1.98 -8.18
N ILE A 754 24.98 1.40 -7.59
CA ILE A 754 24.18 2.06 -6.55
C ILE A 754 24.80 1.88 -5.16
N PHE A 755 25.27 0.66 -4.84
CA PHE A 755 25.69 0.30 -3.48
C PHE A 755 27.20 0.05 -3.36
N GLY A 756 27.95 0.06 -4.46
CA GLY A 756 29.38 -0.26 -4.46
C GLY A 756 29.68 -1.74 -4.15
N GLU A 757 28.67 -2.60 -4.17
CA GLU A 757 28.78 -4.01 -3.83
C GLU A 757 29.04 -4.85 -5.09
N ARG A 758 29.92 -5.84 -4.98
CA ARG A 758 30.22 -6.77 -6.08
C ARG A 758 30.14 -8.21 -5.57
N LEU A 759 29.39 -9.03 -6.28
CA LEU A 759 29.18 -10.43 -5.91
C LEU A 759 30.22 -11.34 -6.57
N PRO A 760 30.82 -12.30 -5.84
CA PRO A 760 31.73 -13.29 -6.42
C PRO A 760 31.11 -14.09 -7.57
N GLU A 761 29.79 -14.30 -7.52
CA GLU A 761 28.98 -14.96 -8.55
C GLU A 761 29.06 -14.22 -9.90
N SER A 762 29.23 -12.89 -9.88
CA SER A 762 29.44 -12.08 -11.07
C SER A 762 30.79 -12.36 -11.73
N ASP A 763 31.83 -12.64 -10.94
CA ASP A 763 33.15 -12.99 -11.46
C ASP A 763 33.19 -14.42 -12.03
N CYS A 764 32.42 -15.34 -11.43
CA CYS A 764 32.14 -16.66 -11.99
C CYS A 764 31.42 -16.56 -13.34
N LEU A 765 30.34 -15.78 -13.41
CA LEU A 765 29.56 -15.58 -14.63
C LEU A 765 30.39 -14.94 -15.75
N ALA A 766 31.21 -13.92 -15.41
CA ALA A 766 32.10 -13.27 -16.36
C ALA A 766 33.19 -14.23 -16.88
N ALA A 767 33.75 -15.09 -16.02
CA ALA A 767 34.70 -16.12 -16.43
C ALA A 767 34.05 -17.17 -17.33
N TRP A 768 32.83 -17.60 -17.04
CA TRP A 768 32.04 -18.50 -17.87
C TRP A 768 31.74 -17.90 -19.25
N GLN A 769 31.25 -16.66 -19.31
CA GLN A 769 30.98 -15.94 -20.57
C GLN A 769 32.25 -15.73 -21.41
N ALA A 770 33.40 -15.55 -20.78
CA ALA A 770 34.70 -15.42 -21.44
C ALA A 770 35.32 -16.77 -21.85
N GLY A 771 34.73 -17.91 -21.47
CA GLY A 771 35.30 -19.24 -21.68
C GLY A 771 36.56 -19.54 -20.84
N ASP A 772 36.80 -18.78 -19.77
CA ASP A 772 37.93 -18.95 -18.85
C ASP A 772 37.57 -19.94 -17.73
N TRP A 773 37.59 -21.23 -18.08
CA TRP A 773 37.19 -22.31 -17.18
C TRP A 773 38.07 -22.42 -15.92
N GLN A 774 39.34 -22.03 -16.01
CA GLN A 774 40.28 -22.12 -14.89
C GLN A 774 39.98 -21.03 -13.84
N LYS A 775 39.73 -19.80 -14.29
CA LYS A 775 39.29 -18.71 -13.41
C LYS A 775 37.92 -19.02 -12.80
N MET A 776 36.97 -19.51 -13.60
CA MET A 776 35.65 -19.93 -13.11
C MET A 776 35.77 -20.99 -12.02
N ALA A 777 36.56 -22.05 -12.26
CA ALA A 777 36.79 -23.10 -11.26
C ALA A 777 37.44 -22.55 -9.98
N GLY A 778 38.39 -21.63 -10.09
CA GLY A 778 39.03 -20.98 -8.94
C GLY A 778 38.06 -20.16 -8.09
N VAL A 779 37.21 -19.35 -8.72
CA VAL A 779 36.20 -18.55 -8.02
C VAL A 779 35.12 -19.43 -7.40
N ALA A 780 34.61 -20.43 -8.14
CA ALA A 780 33.60 -21.36 -7.65
C ALA A 780 34.10 -22.20 -6.47
N THR A 781 35.34 -22.68 -6.53
CA THR A 781 35.95 -23.46 -5.43
C THR A 781 36.06 -22.62 -4.16
N ARG A 782 36.43 -21.35 -4.29
CA ARG A 782 36.49 -20.42 -3.15
C ARG A 782 35.10 -20.17 -2.56
N LEU A 783 34.11 -19.87 -3.40
CA LEU A 783 32.73 -19.64 -2.97
C LEU A 783 32.14 -20.85 -2.23
N VAL A 784 32.38 -22.06 -2.73
CA VAL A 784 31.98 -23.30 -2.04
C VAL A 784 32.71 -23.43 -0.71
N ALA A 785 34.01 -23.16 -0.65
CA ALA A 785 34.76 -23.23 0.60
C ALA A 785 34.21 -22.25 1.66
N ASP A 786 33.95 -21.00 1.26
CA ASP A 786 33.42 -19.96 2.14
C ASP A 786 31.99 -20.29 2.61
N THR A 787 31.12 -20.74 1.69
CA THR A 787 29.73 -21.11 2.01
C THR A 787 29.67 -22.32 2.96
N MET A 788 30.52 -23.31 2.74
CA MET A 788 30.57 -24.51 3.59
C MET A 788 31.13 -24.19 4.98
N GLN A 789 32.02 -23.21 5.07
CA GLN A 789 32.49 -22.65 6.34
C GLN A 789 31.36 -21.92 7.08
N ASP A 790 30.63 -21.04 6.42
CA ASP A 790 29.50 -20.31 7.03
C ASP A 790 28.34 -21.22 7.45
N LEU A 791 28.03 -22.23 6.63
CA LEU A 791 27.06 -23.27 6.98
C LEU A 791 27.47 -24.02 8.24
N PHE A 792 28.75 -24.41 8.33
CA PHE A 792 29.29 -25.07 9.51
C PHE A 792 29.16 -24.19 10.77
N LEU A 793 29.55 -22.91 10.68
CA LEU A 793 29.40 -21.95 11.79
C LEU A 793 27.94 -21.79 12.24
N THR A 794 27.02 -21.72 11.28
CA THR A 794 25.59 -21.53 11.55
C THR A 794 24.97 -22.77 12.20
N LEU A 795 25.27 -23.97 11.68
CA LEU A 795 24.81 -25.24 12.26
C LEU A 795 25.33 -25.44 13.69
N LEU A 796 26.58 -25.02 13.92
CA LEU A 796 27.18 -25.04 15.25
C LEU A 796 26.48 -24.08 16.22
N GLN A 797 26.23 -22.83 15.80
CA GLN A 797 25.46 -21.88 16.62
C GLN A 797 24.07 -22.44 17.00
N LEU A 798 23.38 -23.06 16.04
CA LEU A 798 22.06 -23.67 16.25
C LEU A 798 22.12 -24.87 17.21
N SER A 799 23.19 -25.68 17.17
CA SER A 799 23.34 -26.81 18.10
C SER A 799 23.52 -26.35 19.55
N GLU A 800 24.29 -25.27 19.76
CA GLU A 800 24.55 -24.71 21.09
C GLU A 800 23.29 -24.04 21.66
N GLN A 801 22.53 -23.30 20.84
CA GLN A 801 21.27 -22.66 21.26
C GLN A 801 20.19 -23.65 21.72
N LYS A 802 20.16 -24.87 21.16
CA LYS A 802 19.17 -25.91 21.54
C LYS A 802 19.55 -26.71 22.79
N GLY A 803 20.68 -26.40 23.43
CA GLY A 803 20.99 -26.81 24.81
C GLY A 803 21.16 -28.31 25.09
N LYS A 804 21.26 -29.18 24.06
CA LYS A 804 21.61 -30.62 24.16
C LYS A 804 21.63 -31.40 22.83
N ALA A 805 21.58 -30.75 21.66
CA ALA A 805 21.65 -31.47 20.40
C ALA A 805 23.10 -31.87 20.09
N HIS A 806 23.36 -33.15 19.80
CA HIS A 806 24.65 -33.56 19.23
C HIS A 806 24.78 -32.95 17.83
N LEU A 807 25.98 -32.46 17.45
CA LEU A 807 26.23 -32.10 16.05
C LEU A 807 25.86 -33.32 15.19
N PRO A 808 25.04 -33.16 14.15
CA PRO A 808 24.69 -34.28 13.30
C PRO A 808 25.84 -34.57 12.34
N VAL A 809 26.88 -35.24 12.86
CA VAL A 809 28.12 -35.52 12.14
C VAL A 809 27.87 -36.25 10.81
N GLN A 810 26.81 -37.06 10.74
CA GLN A 810 26.39 -37.75 9.51
C GLN A 810 25.78 -36.80 8.46
N GLU A 811 25.00 -35.81 8.89
CA GLU A 811 24.41 -34.80 8.00
C GLU A 811 25.46 -33.77 7.55
N MET A 812 26.58 -33.67 8.27
CA MET A 812 27.75 -32.85 7.94
C MET A 812 28.76 -33.54 7.01
N GLN A 813 28.45 -34.76 6.53
CA GLN A 813 29.26 -35.47 5.54
C GLN A 813 29.54 -34.68 4.25
N PRO A 814 28.71 -33.72 3.79
CA PRO A 814 29.05 -32.89 2.63
C PRO A 814 30.19 -31.87 2.85
N LEU A 815 30.62 -31.61 4.09
CA LEU A 815 31.69 -30.65 4.40
C LEU A 815 33.04 -31.04 3.75
N LEU A 816 33.92 -30.06 3.55
CA LEU A 816 35.29 -30.30 3.09
C LEU A 816 36.06 -31.23 4.06
N PRO A 817 36.99 -32.09 3.59
CA PRO A 817 37.66 -33.08 4.45
C PRO A 817 38.33 -32.51 5.70
N ALA A 818 38.97 -31.34 5.61
CA ALA A 818 39.58 -30.68 6.76
C ALA A 818 38.54 -30.22 7.79
N LEU A 819 37.39 -29.70 7.34
CA LEU A 819 36.28 -29.32 8.22
C LEU A 819 35.63 -30.54 8.87
N GLN A 820 35.48 -31.65 8.13
CA GLN A 820 34.98 -32.92 8.69
C GLN A 820 35.85 -33.41 9.85
N GLU A 821 37.17 -33.35 9.70
CA GLU A 821 38.11 -33.81 10.73
C GLU A 821 38.09 -32.89 11.96
N ILE A 822 37.95 -31.58 11.75
CA ILE A 822 37.77 -30.59 12.82
C ILE A 822 36.47 -30.82 13.59
N VAL A 823 35.35 -31.07 12.88
CA VAL A 823 34.06 -31.44 13.47
C VAL A 823 34.21 -32.73 14.30
N ARG A 824 34.94 -33.71 13.79
CA ARG A 824 35.18 -34.99 14.47
C ARG A 824 35.97 -34.79 15.77
N CYS A 825 37.04 -33.99 15.73
CA CYS A 825 37.82 -33.61 16.91
C CYS A 825 36.94 -32.89 17.94
N TYR A 826 36.12 -31.92 17.50
CA TYR A 826 35.19 -31.21 18.37
C TYR A 826 34.15 -32.14 19.01
N ALA A 827 33.48 -32.97 18.20
CA ALA A 827 32.41 -33.85 18.66
C ALA A 827 32.90 -34.91 19.66
N LYS A 828 34.13 -35.41 19.48
CA LYS A 828 34.76 -36.42 20.34
C LYS A 828 35.64 -35.84 21.44
N GLU A 829 35.83 -34.53 21.47
CA GLU A 829 36.78 -33.83 22.37
C GLU A 829 38.21 -34.38 22.27
N GLU A 830 38.60 -34.75 21.05
CA GLU A 830 39.96 -35.21 20.76
C GLU A 830 40.84 -34.02 20.33
N PRO A 831 42.13 -34.01 20.71
CA PRO A 831 43.02 -32.94 20.33
C PRO A 831 43.21 -32.84 18.81
N LEU A 832 43.30 -31.59 18.33
CA LEU A 832 43.59 -31.25 16.94
C LEU A 832 45.11 -31.42 16.66
N THR A 833 45.44 -31.95 15.49
CA THR A 833 46.83 -32.14 15.06
C THR A 833 47.40 -30.86 14.44
N GLU A 834 48.72 -30.70 14.48
CA GLU A 834 49.44 -29.56 13.91
C GLU A 834 49.12 -29.32 12.41
N GLU A 835 48.86 -30.39 11.67
CA GLU A 835 48.54 -30.37 10.23
C GLU A 835 47.21 -29.67 9.92
N LEU A 836 46.27 -29.65 10.88
CA LEU A 836 44.96 -29.03 10.72
C LEU A 836 44.95 -27.56 11.14
N TRP A 837 46.05 -27.02 11.66
CA TRP A 837 46.13 -25.66 12.20
C TRP A 837 45.67 -24.62 11.19
N GLU A 838 46.20 -24.63 9.96
CA GLU A 838 45.84 -23.63 8.95
C GLU A 838 44.34 -23.68 8.61
N SER A 839 43.76 -24.88 8.57
CA SER A 839 42.32 -25.07 8.33
C SER A 839 41.47 -24.71 9.55
N TYR A 840 42.05 -24.78 10.75
CA TYR A 840 41.42 -24.34 12.00
C TYR A 840 41.42 -22.81 12.12
N TRP A 841 42.58 -22.23 11.82
CA TRP A 841 42.86 -20.82 11.95
C TRP A 841 41.99 -19.96 11.04
N THR A 842 41.66 -20.44 9.84
CA THR A 842 40.79 -19.74 8.89
C THR A 842 39.37 -19.50 9.43
N PHE A 843 38.89 -20.26 10.41
CA PHE A 843 37.56 -20.05 11.01
C PHE A 843 37.59 -19.51 12.44
N PHE A 844 38.71 -19.67 13.14
CA PHE A 844 38.77 -19.40 14.58
C PHE A 844 38.40 -17.96 14.96
N PRO A 845 38.79 -16.91 14.21
CA PRO A 845 38.34 -15.54 14.49
C PRO A 845 36.81 -15.38 14.38
N ALA A 846 36.18 -16.03 13.40
CA ALA A 846 34.73 -15.98 13.23
C ALA A 846 34.01 -16.72 14.36
N LEU A 847 34.54 -17.87 14.82
CA LEU A 847 34.03 -18.56 16.02
C LEU A 847 34.11 -17.67 17.26
N ALA A 848 35.27 -17.04 17.46
CA ALA A 848 35.52 -16.15 18.59
C ALA A 848 34.51 -14.98 18.64
N GLN A 849 34.11 -14.44 17.49
CA GLN A 849 33.11 -13.37 17.42
C GLN A 849 31.67 -13.88 17.61
N ARG A 850 31.35 -15.03 17.02
CA ARG A 850 29.96 -15.50 16.85
C ARG A 850 29.43 -16.39 17.97
N LEU A 851 30.30 -16.93 18.82
CA LEU A 851 29.90 -17.85 19.90
C LEU A 851 29.96 -17.21 21.29
N PRO A 852 29.08 -17.63 22.22
CA PRO A 852 29.21 -17.27 23.63
C PRO A 852 30.43 -17.94 24.25
N ASP A 853 30.97 -17.30 25.30
CA ASP A 853 32.22 -17.71 25.96
C ASP A 853 32.17 -19.17 26.46
N GLU A 854 31.02 -19.63 26.95
CA GLU A 854 30.79 -21.00 27.42
C GLU A 854 30.95 -22.06 26.33
N ALA A 855 30.52 -21.77 25.10
CA ALA A 855 30.66 -22.68 23.95
C ALA A 855 32.12 -22.73 23.46
N LEU A 856 32.85 -21.62 23.56
CA LEU A 856 34.25 -21.52 23.14
C LEU A 856 35.21 -22.34 24.01
N LEU A 857 34.87 -22.60 25.28
CA LEU A 857 35.71 -23.43 26.16
C LEU A 857 35.92 -24.84 25.60
N ARG A 858 34.90 -25.43 24.97
CA ARG A 858 35.01 -26.75 24.33
C ARG A 858 35.93 -26.73 23.10
N TYR A 859 35.92 -25.63 22.35
CA TYR A 859 36.80 -25.40 21.20
C TYR A 859 38.25 -25.15 21.58
N VAL A 860 38.47 -24.48 22.69
CA VAL A 860 39.81 -24.24 23.25
C VAL A 860 40.47 -25.56 23.69
N ARG A 861 39.70 -26.51 24.24
CA ARG A 861 40.22 -27.80 24.73
C ARG A 861 40.80 -28.69 23.63
N ILE A 862 40.22 -28.66 22.42
CA ILE A 862 40.78 -29.43 21.30
C ILE A 862 42.12 -28.86 20.81
N LEU A 863 42.50 -27.63 21.19
CA LEU A 863 43.81 -27.04 20.90
C LEU A 863 44.89 -27.43 21.92
N SER A 864 44.56 -28.27 22.90
CA SER A 864 45.44 -28.63 24.01
C SER A 864 46.75 -29.32 23.59
N ALA A 865 46.77 -30.02 22.45
CA ALA A 865 47.97 -30.70 21.92
C ALA A 865 48.85 -29.82 21.02
N LEU A 866 48.44 -28.58 20.71
CA LEU A 866 49.21 -27.68 19.86
C LEU A 866 50.42 -27.08 20.58
N SER A 867 51.36 -26.59 19.80
CA SER A 867 52.54 -25.88 20.29
C SER A 867 52.17 -24.66 21.16
N PRO A 868 53.01 -24.28 22.13
CA PRO A 868 52.82 -23.09 22.96
C PRO A 868 52.56 -21.81 22.14
N GLU A 869 53.23 -21.67 20.99
CA GLU A 869 53.11 -20.50 20.10
C GLU A 869 51.71 -20.38 19.50
N LYS A 870 51.15 -21.49 18.99
CA LYS A 870 49.80 -21.53 18.39
C LYS A 870 48.69 -21.32 19.42
N LYS A 871 48.85 -21.90 20.62
CA LYS A 871 47.92 -21.66 21.74
C LYS A 871 47.87 -20.19 22.10
N ARG A 872 49.03 -19.53 22.11
CA ARG A 872 49.10 -18.09 22.37
C ARG A 872 48.46 -17.26 21.25
N GLU A 873 48.73 -17.62 19.99
CA GLU A 873 48.12 -16.93 18.85
C GLU A 873 46.58 -16.98 18.92
N ALA A 874 46.02 -18.15 19.23
CA ALA A 874 44.59 -18.32 19.46
C ALA A 874 44.08 -17.55 20.71
N ALA A 875 44.84 -17.55 21.81
CA ALA A 875 44.45 -16.80 23.01
C ALA A 875 44.33 -15.29 22.74
N ALA A 876 45.21 -14.71 21.92
CA ALA A 876 45.17 -13.30 21.54
C ALA A 876 43.92 -12.95 20.71
N VAL A 877 43.51 -13.82 19.78
CA VAL A 877 42.27 -13.63 19.00
C VAL A 877 41.03 -13.65 19.90
N LEU A 878 40.98 -14.55 20.88
CA LEU A 878 39.90 -14.60 21.86
C LEU A 878 39.87 -13.36 22.75
N LEU A 879 41.04 -12.87 23.15
CA LEU A 879 41.17 -11.65 23.96
C LEU A 879 40.64 -10.42 23.19
N ALA A 880 41.02 -10.28 21.93
CA ALA A 880 40.52 -9.21 21.05
C ALA A 880 39.00 -9.29 20.80
N ALA A 881 38.41 -10.47 20.88
CA ALA A 881 36.97 -10.70 20.81
C ALA A 881 36.27 -10.63 22.19
N GLU A 882 36.96 -10.18 23.23
CA GLU A 882 36.47 -10.06 24.61
C GLU A 882 35.98 -11.40 25.23
N LYS A 883 36.57 -12.52 24.80
CA LYS A 883 36.28 -13.88 25.29
C LYS A 883 37.26 -14.29 26.39
N TRP A 884 37.11 -13.62 27.53
CA TRP A 884 38.11 -13.62 28.61
C TRP A 884 38.36 -15.02 29.20
N ARG A 885 37.32 -15.81 29.46
CA ARG A 885 37.47 -17.14 30.09
C ARG A 885 38.10 -18.14 29.14
N ALA A 886 37.68 -18.15 27.87
CA ALA A 886 38.24 -19.03 26.86
C ALA A 886 39.70 -18.68 26.53
N SER A 887 40.03 -17.38 26.45
CA SER A 887 41.41 -16.92 26.29
C SER A 887 42.29 -17.40 27.45
N LEU A 888 41.82 -17.24 28.69
CA LEU A 888 42.57 -17.67 29.87
C LEU A 888 42.80 -19.20 29.93
N GLU A 889 41.84 -20.02 29.50
CA GLU A 889 42.01 -21.49 29.45
C GLU A 889 43.15 -21.91 28.50
N LEU A 890 43.34 -21.20 27.38
CA LEU A 890 44.49 -21.43 26.49
C LEU A 890 45.80 -20.94 27.11
N LEU A 891 45.81 -19.73 27.68
CA LEU A 891 47.00 -19.16 28.30
C LEU A 891 47.50 -20.04 29.45
N ALA A 892 46.59 -20.59 30.27
CA ALA A 892 46.92 -21.51 31.34
C ALA A 892 47.54 -22.84 30.85
N ALA A 893 47.31 -23.22 29.60
CA ALA A 893 47.89 -24.41 28.97
C ALA A 893 49.27 -24.17 28.33
N VAL A 894 49.80 -22.95 28.42
CA VAL A 894 51.16 -22.57 27.98
C VAL A 894 52.12 -22.70 29.18
N PRO A 895 53.19 -23.52 29.10
CA PRO A 895 54.17 -23.61 30.17
C PRO A 895 54.84 -22.26 30.46
N ALA A 896 55.00 -21.90 31.73
CA ALA A 896 55.52 -20.59 32.14
C ALA A 896 57.01 -20.36 31.78
N ASP A 897 57.72 -21.42 31.39
CA ASP A 897 59.10 -21.42 30.89
C ASP A 897 59.20 -21.52 29.35
N ALA A 898 58.06 -21.61 28.65
CA ALA A 898 58.03 -21.62 27.20
C ALA A 898 58.46 -20.25 26.63
N ALA A 899 59.09 -20.26 25.45
CA ALA A 899 59.43 -19.03 24.73
C ALA A 899 58.18 -18.17 24.43
N ALA A 900 57.02 -18.82 24.28
CA ALA A 900 55.73 -18.18 24.09
C ALA A 900 55.18 -17.49 25.36
N ALA A 901 55.79 -17.61 26.54
CA ALA A 901 55.36 -16.94 27.78
C ALA A 901 56.11 -15.62 28.03
N ASP A 902 56.19 -14.75 27.02
CA ASP A 902 56.92 -13.47 27.09
C ASP A 902 56.11 -12.33 27.75
N ALA A 903 56.65 -11.11 27.72
CA ALA A 903 56.04 -9.94 28.34
C ALA A 903 54.59 -9.66 27.89
N ALA A 904 54.25 -9.88 26.62
CA ALA A 904 52.89 -9.67 26.10
C ALA A 904 51.93 -10.81 26.51
N PHE A 905 52.42 -12.05 26.68
CA PHE A 905 51.60 -13.14 27.22
C PHE A 905 51.10 -12.81 28.64
N TRP A 906 52.00 -12.31 29.48
CA TRP A 906 51.66 -11.94 30.86
C TRP A 906 50.78 -10.69 30.94
N HIS A 907 50.86 -9.79 29.95
CA HIS A 907 49.95 -8.66 29.80
C HIS A 907 48.53 -9.11 29.43
N ASP A 908 48.39 -9.94 28.39
CA ASP A 908 47.12 -10.51 27.95
C ASP A 908 46.43 -11.31 29.08
N ALA A 909 47.20 -12.13 29.80
CA ALA A 909 46.71 -12.88 30.96
C ALA A 909 46.19 -11.93 32.07
N GLY A 910 46.92 -10.83 32.33
CA GLY A 910 46.51 -9.81 33.31
C GLY A 910 45.17 -9.15 32.96
N ILE A 911 44.95 -8.81 31.68
CA ILE A 911 43.68 -8.27 31.19
C ILE A 911 42.55 -9.29 31.39
N ALA A 912 42.78 -10.55 31.01
CA ALA A 912 41.77 -11.60 31.14
C ALA A 912 41.38 -11.82 32.62
N PHE A 913 42.35 -11.93 33.53
CA PHE A 913 42.08 -12.06 34.97
C PHE A 913 41.33 -10.85 35.54
N TYR A 914 41.71 -9.63 35.16
CA TYR A 914 41.03 -8.40 35.59
C TYR A 914 39.55 -8.40 35.19
N ARG A 915 39.26 -8.73 33.93
CA ARG A 915 37.88 -8.77 33.40
C ARG A 915 37.03 -9.87 34.03
N LEU A 916 37.65 -10.93 34.54
CA LEU A 916 36.99 -12.00 35.29
C LEU A 916 36.87 -11.72 36.80
N GLY A 917 37.42 -10.59 37.29
CA GLY A 917 37.34 -10.17 38.68
C GLY A 917 38.38 -10.82 39.61
N ASP A 918 39.39 -11.51 39.07
CA ASP A 918 40.51 -12.07 39.85
C ASP A 918 41.67 -11.06 39.89
N PHE A 919 41.51 -10.02 40.71
CA PHE A 919 42.46 -8.91 40.80
C PHE A 919 43.84 -9.32 41.33
N ALA A 920 43.90 -10.38 42.16
CA ALA A 920 45.16 -10.91 42.67
C ALA A 920 46.00 -11.53 41.53
N CYS A 921 45.39 -12.41 40.74
CA CYS A 921 46.08 -13.01 39.58
C CYS A 921 46.37 -11.98 38.48
N ALA A 922 45.52 -10.97 38.32
CA ALA A 922 45.75 -9.86 37.39
C ALA A 922 47.00 -9.06 37.78
N HIS A 923 47.13 -8.68 39.06
CA HIS A 923 48.29 -7.95 39.57
C HIS A 923 49.60 -8.74 39.42
N ASP A 924 49.59 -10.04 39.74
CA ASP A 924 50.76 -10.91 39.59
C ASP A 924 51.20 -11.02 38.12
N SER A 925 50.24 -11.13 37.20
CA SER A 925 50.49 -11.22 35.76
C SER A 925 51.09 -9.91 35.21
N PHE A 926 50.52 -8.75 35.56
CA PHE A 926 51.08 -7.45 35.17
C PHE A 926 52.47 -7.19 35.75
N SER A 927 52.71 -7.60 37.00
CA SER A 927 54.03 -7.53 37.64
C SER A 927 55.07 -8.34 36.88
N ARG A 928 54.69 -9.55 36.43
CA ARG A 928 55.55 -10.43 35.65
C ARG A 928 55.81 -9.87 34.24
N ALA A 929 54.80 -9.28 33.61
CA ALA A 929 54.96 -8.58 32.33
C ALA A 929 55.99 -7.44 32.42
N ARG A 930 55.95 -6.62 33.48
CA ARG A 930 56.94 -5.54 33.72
C ARG A 930 58.34 -6.09 33.99
N GLN A 931 58.48 -7.16 34.78
CA GLN A 931 59.79 -7.80 35.02
C GLN A 931 60.43 -8.31 33.73
N MET A 932 59.62 -8.72 32.76
CA MET A 932 60.05 -9.14 31.43
C MET A 932 60.20 -7.97 30.43
N GLY A 933 60.03 -6.72 30.88
CA GLY A 933 60.31 -5.52 30.09
C GLY A 933 59.12 -4.95 29.31
N SER A 934 57.86 -5.30 29.65
CA SER A 934 56.68 -4.70 29.02
C SER A 934 56.67 -3.17 29.16
N GLN A 935 56.27 -2.48 28.07
CA GLN A 935 56.14 -1.02 27.97
C GLN A 935 54.67 -0.58 27.80
N GLU A 936 53.72 -1.51 27.93
CA GLU A 936 52.29 -1.23 27.74
C GLU A 936 51.78 -0.29 28.83
N LYS A 937 51.26 0.87 28.40
CA LYS A 937 50.89 1.98 29.29
C LYS A 937 49.54 1.77 29.99
N ASP A 938 48.72 0.88 29.46
CA ASP A 938 47.41 0.55 30.01
C ASP A 938 47.49 -0.25 31.31
N ILE A 939 48.63 -0.89 31.61
CA ILE A 939 48.88 -1.58 32.89
C ILE A 939 48.66 -0.63 34.08
N ASP A 940 49.16 0.60 33.99
CA ASP A 940 49.02 1.61 35.05
C ASP A 940 47.54 1.96 35.30
N ALA A 941 46.73 1.96 34.24
CA ALA A 941 45.29 2.23 34.31
C ALA A 941 44.54 1.05 34.97
N TYR A 942 44.84 -0.19 34.57
CA TYR A 942 44.26 -1.38 35.20
C TYR A 942 44.61 -1.47 36.69
N GLU A 943 45.84 -1.15 37.09
CA GLU A 943 46.23 -1.11 38.50
C GLU A 943 45.52 -0.01 39.31
N ALA A 944 45.22 1.13 38.68
CA ALA A 944 44.42 2.18 39.31
C ALA A 944 42.96 1.74 39.48
N TRP A 945 42.34 1.17 38.43
CA TRP A 945 40.96 0.68 38.49
C TRP A 945 40.77 -0.47 39.47
N MET A 946 41.73 -1.39 39.60
CA MET A 946 41.69 -2.45 40.63
C MET A 946 41.63 -1.86 42.05
N LYS A 947 42.42 -0.81 42.33
CA LYS A 947 42.40 -0.13 43.64
C LYS A 947 41.09 0.59 43.92
N GLU A 948 40.43 1.11 42.90
CA GLU A 948 39.11 1.75 43.03
C GLU A 948 37.98 0.72 43.22
N ALA A 949 38.08 -0.46 42.59
CA ALA A 949 37.10 -1.54 42.72
C ALA A 949 37.19 -2.29 44.06
N GLU A 950 38.37 -2.30 44.70
CA GLU A 950 38.60 -2.88 46.04
C GLU A 950 38.24 -1.92 47.21
N ALA A 951 38.02 -0.63 46.92
CA ALA A 951 37.69 0.43 47.90
C ALA A 951 36.17 0.64 48.03
#